data_AF-A0A9E0Y4H1-F1
#
_entry.id   AF-A0A9E0Y4H1-F1
#
_cell.length_a   1.000
_cell.length_b   1.000
_cell.length_c   1.000
_cell.angle_alpha   90.00
_cell.angle_beta   90.00
_cell.angle_gamma   90.00
#
_symmetry.space_group_name_H-M   'P 1'
#
loop_
_entity.id
_entity.type
_entity.pdbx_description
1 polymer ?
#
loop_
_entity_poly.entity_id
_entity_poly.type
_entity_poly.pdbx_seq_one_letter_code
_entity_poly.pdbx_strand_id
1 'polypeptide(L)'
;MCRDINFNIKRILILTITVLAMVFPLLAQTESARIQGTVTDSAGAAIAGATVKVIEISTNRVSTVQTNEDGSFTVLSLSPGRYKVEVTQSNFKTSQQEISLEVQQVAVLPFVLEAGQVSEVVTINNDAPLVESATSSIGQVVQGRQITELPLNGRNVLELARLTPGVTQGVVGGFATGAGGDAETYRGGNTGGAALSVNGQRTQANNFLLDGVDNNESLVNTINIFPSADAVQEFRVQTSVATAEFGRGGGAIINSVTRSGGQKFHGSAYTFIRNDNLDARPAFNDSKSEFRRGQFGGTVGGPVYIPGVLKKDKMFFFASYEGLRQFLPRATETATVPTAAFRTGNFSALATQLRDPLTGQNICVTGTTTNGILCVNGNGVAFNRLDLLPAGRLNAAGLAYLRAYPLPTNGQLLGNYTNTRVEIDDQDVVDFNVNYNLNEKNQISVKGNYGRYNQVVTSRLTTLPAGFGSGSNPTRTKRLTVSWDYTITPTLFNEFRAQANRLRYGYEPPFGDQALSQGLGIVNANRDSSLGGGALIGGYNGQLEYTGDYGPYRVPQNTFQIVDSISWVKGNHTVKFGGTVLKRVVELFRPIAGKGYFRIYGNGDYTQCPGAAGAPTLAQSGTTGFEQADLLIGFMCSYQIGIQNGLVGTTNWENAVFAQDDYRVNSKLTINYGLRYEYLTNPAEQYGRQANFELSTGHLVLAQNSSDSLTKTDKNNFSPRVGFAYDLSGEGKRVIRGGYGLFYFLDRGGINNQLAQNPPFSGSSSYSFNDGYRFTFTGQGPLNNNNNTLATAALPLPTVNTSSTFLNNPLNADVLAVIPSNKISNVHQFNIQYQQQLTKDTALSVGYVGTRGRNLVIYYNLNGSVITTGTAVPCPISGRTLGNCYPGLGAVNVRADGGRAQYDSLQVQLERRFSKGWQYIASYTYSKTKDNGEGAFDRASGGINYVEPYGTSRLDYPHVFSFETVYELPYGRGRQFGSDIPKALDYVIGGWTLNSIFRAQSGNPFDVRNNNRLVNLTGDPYTGNSNHTPYLNRSAFTPVSTGLGTLERNSLRSPATYQWNLGISKDFKIAELFKIQFRTEAFNILNNIQWGTPNTDLNNSSTFNGFGTIRGTAPYTNRQIQFGLRLEF
;
A
#
# COMPACT_ATOMS: atom_id res chain seq x y z
N MET A 1 17.30 32.91 55.03
CA MET A 1 17.26 31.43 54.87
C MET A 1 15.82 30.88 54.91
N CYS A 2 15.08 30.87 56.03
CA CYS A 2 13.70 30.34 56.02
C CYS A 2 12.64 31.24 55.34
N ARG A 3 12.97 32.50 54.98
CA ARG A 3 12.01 33.46 54.39
C ARG A 3 12.01 33.45 52.85
N ASP A 4 13.12 33.02 52.24
CA ASP A 4 13.35 33.07 50.78
C ASP A 4 12.78 31.84 50.04
N ILE A 5 12.60 30.73 50.76
CA ILE A 5 12.05 29.47 50.22
C ILE A 5 10.55 29.63 49.88
N ASN A 6 9.77 30.29 50.74
CA ASN A 6 8.32 30.47 50.52
C ASN A 6 7.99 31.40 49.34
N PHE A 7 8.88 32.32 48.97
CA PHE A 7 8.65 33.22 47.83
C PHE A 7 8.89 32.52 46.48
N ASN A 8 9.90 31.63 46.42
CA ASN A 8 10.16 30.82 45.23
C ASN A 8 9.13 29.70 45.04
N ILE A 9 8.63 29.06 46.11
CA ILE A 9 7.57 28.05 45.97
C ILE A 9 6.29 28.67 45.39
N LYS A 10 5.86 29.86 45.82
CA LYS A 10 4.69 30.52 45.20
C LYS A 10 4.93 30.92 43.73
N ARG A 11 6.13 31.38 43.36
CA ARG A 11 6.44 31.68 41.95
C ARG A 11 6.55 30.41 41.10
N ILE A 12 7.13 29.33 41.60
CA ILE A 12 7.20 28.04 40.90
C ILE A 12 5.80 27.41 40.80
N LEU A 13 4.96 27.49 41.84
CA LEU A 13 3.59 26.99 41.78
C LEU A 13 2.72 27.82 40.82
N ILE A 14 2.84 29.15 40.82
CA ILE A 14 2.13 30.01 39.85
C ILE A 14 2.68 29.80 38.43
N LEU A 15 3.99 29.67 38.23
CA LEU A 15 4.56 29.37 36.92
C LEU A 15 4.17 27.95 36.45
N THR A 16 4.08 26.97 37.35
CA THR A 16 3.63 25.61 37.03
C THR A 16 2.14 25.55 36.75
N ILE A 17 1.31 26.27 37.51
CA ILE A 17 -0.14 26.40 37.24
C ILE A 17 -0.39 27.21 35.96
N THR A 18 0.44 28.23 35.68
CA THR A 18 0.34 29.02 34.44
C THR A 18 0.87 28.24 33.25
N VAL A 19 1.90 27.39 33.40
CA VAL A 19 2.34 26.44 32.36
C VAL A 19 1.31 25.34 32.16
N LEU A 20 0.69 24.78 33.21
CA LEU A 20 -0.45 23.85 33.05
C LEU A 20 -1.70 24.52 32.45
N ALA A 21 -1.92 25.82 32.68
CA ALA A 21 -3.02 26.58 32.09
C ALA A 21 -2.71 27.17 30.70
N MET A 22 -1.43 27.23 30.30
CA MET A 22 -0.99 27.56 28.94
C MET A 22 -0.78 26.30 28.08
N VAL A 23 -0.68 25.11 28.68
CA VAL A 23 -0.94 23.84 27.98
C VAL A 23 -2.46 23.69 27.84
N PHE A 24 -3.02 24.37 26.85
CA PHE A 24 -4.29 23.98 26.26
C PHE A 24 -4.07 22.68 25.47
N PRO A 25 -4.66 21.54 25.85
CA PRO A 25 -4.73 20.41 24.95
C PRO A 25 -5.73 20.73 23.82
N LEU A 26 -5.21 20.73 22.59
CA LEU A 26 -5.98 20.88 21.35
C LEU A 26 -5.54 19.73 20.42
N LEU A 27 -6.14 18.53 20.47
CA LEU A 27 -5.53 17.33 19.82
C LEU A 27 -6.45 16.40 18.95
N ALA A 28 -7.73 16.67 18.74
CA ALA A 28 -8.78 15.78 18.15
C ALA A 28 -8.61 15.03 16.79
N GLN A 29 -9.24 13.85 16.72
CA GLN A 29 -9.59 13.01 15.55
C GLN A 29 -10.45 11.84 16.08
N THR A 30 -11.70 11.66 15.64
CA THR A 30 -12.63 10.71 16.30
C THR A 30 -13.53 9.89 15.35
N GLU A 31 -14.13 8.83 15.91
CA GLU A 31 -14.99 7.87 15.20
C GLU A 31 -16.51 8.13 15.39
N SER A 32 -16.85 9.13 16.20
CA SER A 32 -18.20 9.30 16.76
C SER A 32 -19.19 9.97 15.81
N ALA A 33 -20.44 9.51 15.86
CA ALA A 33 -21.61 10.10 15.24
C ALA A 33 -22.24 11.20 16.12
N ARG A 34 -23.21 11.94 15.56
CA ARG A 34 -24.05 12.88 16.32
C ARG A 34 -25.48 12.93 15.78
N ILE A 35 -26.43 13.28 16.65
CA ILE A 35 -27.82 13.56 16.28
C ILE A 35 -28.04 15.06 16.44
N GLN A 36 -28.71 15.69 15.48
CA GLN A 36 -29.21 17.06 15.59
C GLN A 36 -30.65 17.13 15.11
N GLY A 37 -31.42 18.12 15.56
CA GLY A 37 -32.83 18.17 15.19
C GLY A 37 -33.58 19.39 15.71
N THR A 38 -34.89 19.37 15.49
CA THR A 38 -35.86 20.36 15.93
C THR A 38 -37.11 19.65 16.45
N VAL A 39 -37.67 20.16 17.53
CA VAL A 39 -38.93 19.70 18.13
C VAL A 39 -39.97 20.80 17.92
N THR A 40 -41.10 20.43 17.30
CA THR A 40 -42.21 21.34 17.00
C THR A 40 -43.53 20.76 17.48
N ASP A 41 -44.58 21.58 17.61
CA ASP A 41 -45.94 21.11 17.79
C ASP A 41 -46.62 20.76 16.44
N SER A 42 -47.85 20.25 16.48
CA SER A 42 -48.65 19.93 15.29
C SER A 42 -48.97 21.14 14.39
N ALA A 43 -48.77 22.38 14.84
CA ALA A 43 -48.92 23.60 14.05
C ALA A 43 -47.58 24.10 13.46
N GLY A 44 -46.47 23.44 13.78
CA GLY A 44 -45.12 23.80 13.33
C GLY A 44 -44.42 24.85 14.21
N ALA A 45 -44.98 25.21 15.38
CA ALA A 45 -44.32 26.11 16.32
C ALA A 45 -43.21 25.37 17.08
N ALA A 46 -42.10 26.05 17.35
CA ALA A 46 -40.95 25.48 18.05
C ALA A 46 -41.23 25.22 19.54
N ILE A 47 -40.81 24.06 20.05
CA ILE A 47 -40.98 23.68 21.46
C ILE A 47 -39.64 23.78 22.19
N ALA A 48 -39.46 24.84 22.97
CA ALA A 48 -38.29 25.06 23.83
C ALA A 48 -38.35 24.25 25.14
N GLY A 49 -37.20 23.83 25.67
CA GLY A 49 -37.08 23.08 26.92
C GLY A 49 -37.53 21.60 26.88
N ALA A 50 -37.95 21.08 25.73
CA ALA A 50 -38.28 19.68 25.54
C ALA A 50 -37.05 18.81 25.82
N THR A 51 -37.23 17.74 26.59
CA THR A 51 -36.14 16.85 26.99
C THR A 51 -35.96 15.75 25.96
N VAL A 52 -34.76 15.65 25.39
CA VAL A 52 -34.38 14.65 24.39
C VAL A 52 -33.40 13.66 25.02
N LYS A 53 -33.79 12.39 25.06
CA LYS A 53 -33.06 11.30 25.69
C LYS A 53 -32.70 10.24 24.66
N VAL A 54 -31.41 10.03 24.47
CA VAL A 54 -30.83 9.09 23.49
C VAL A 54 -30.25 7.90 24.24
N ILE A 55 -30.74 6.70 23.95
CA ILE A 55 -30.41 5.46 24.67
C ILE A 55 -29.76 4.48 23.72
N GLU A 56 -28.51 4.10 24.00
CA GLU A 56 -27.79 3.07 23.24
C GLU A 56 -28.32 1.67 23.61
N ILE A 57 -28.86 0.94 22.63
CA ILE A 57 -29.57 -0.34 22.88
C ILE A 57 -28.60 -1.47 23.29
N SER A 58 -27.35 -1.42 22.84
CA SER A 58 -26.30 -2.40 23.16
C SER A 58 -25.82 -2.34 24.61
N THR A 59 -25.69 -1.13 25.16
CA THR A 59 -25.02 -0.86 26.45
C THR A 59 -25.94 -0.26 27.52
N ASN A 60 -27.15 0.16 27.16
CA ASN A 60 -28.05 1.01 27.95
C ASN A 60 -27.44 2.38 28.35
N ARG A 61 -26.37 2.86 27.67
CA ARG A 61 -25.85 4.21 27.90
C ARG A 61 -26.91 5.24 27.51
N VAL A 62 -27.16 6.22 28.37
CA VAL A 62 -28.11 7.31 28.16
C VAL A 62 -27.35 8.62 27.97
N SER A 63 -27.78 9.43 27.01
CA SER A 63 -27.38 10.83 26.84
C SER A 63 -28.63 11.71 26.80
N THR A 64 -28.66 12.79 27.58
CA THR A 64 -29.84 13.65 27.73
C THR A 64 -29.47 15.10 27.45
N VAL A 65 -30.26 15.76 26.60
CA VAL A 65 -30.16 17.20 26.30
C VAL A 65 -31.55 17.84 26.35
N GLN A 66 -31.62 19.17 26.28
CA GLN A 66 -32.88 19.91 26.13
C GLN A 66 -32.87 20.74 24.85
N THR A 67 -34.05 21.11 24.36
CA THR A 67 -34.19 22.00 23.22
C THR A 67 -33.97 23.48 23.58
N ASN A 68 -33.31 24.20 22.68
CA ASN A 68 -33.11 25.65 22.73
C ASN A 68 -34.43 26.41 22.45
N GLU A 69 -34.39 27.75 22.51
CA GLU A 69 -35.53 28.63 22.22
C GLU A 69 -36.14 28.45 20.82
N ASP A 70 -35.32 28.07 19.82
CA ASP A 70 -35.75 27.73 18.46
C ASP A 70 -36.23 26.26 18.32
N GLY A 71 -36.50 25.59 19.45
CA GLY A 71 -36.94 24.20 19.51
C GLY A 71 -35.86 23.18 19.14
N SER A 72 -34.61 23.61 18.98
CA SER A 72 -33.56 22.76 18.43
C SER A 72 -32.70 22.05 19.47
N PHE A 73 -32.15 20.89 19.11
CA PHE A 73 -31.23 20.14 19.96
C PHE A 73 -30.05 19.55 19.17
N THR A 74 -29.00 19.15 19.88
CA THR A 74 -27.87 18.37 19.34
C THR A 74 -27.30 17.48 20.43
N VAL A 75 -27.08 16.19 20.12
CA VAL A 75 -26.47 15.18 20.98
C VAL A 75 -25.16 14.75 20.35
N LEU A 76 -24.06 15.01 21.05
CA LEU A 76 -22.69 14.83 20.55
C LEU A 76 -22.12 13.45 20.88
N SER A 77 -21.12 13.07 20.08
CA SER A 77 -20.15 12.01 20.36
C SER A 77 -20.78 10.67 20.79
N LEU A 78 -21.68 10.18 19.93
CA LEU A 78 -22.32 8.88 20.03
C LEU A 78 -21.51 7.84 19.25
N SER A 79 -21.35 6.63 19.80
CA SER A 79 -20.75 5.51 19.09
C SER A 79 -21.62 5.08 17.89
N PRO A 80 -21.06 4.43 16.85
CA PRO A 80 -21.88 3.81 15.81
C PRO A 80 -22.65 2.62 16.40
N GLY A 81 -23.96 2.53 16.15
CA GLY A 81 -24.82 1.56 16.82
C GLY A 81 -26.31 1.84 16.70
N ARG A 82 -27.13 1.10 17.46
CA ARG A 82 -28.59 1.29 17.50
C ARG A 82 -29.02 2.09 18.72
N TYR A 83 -29.89 3.06 18.49
CA TYR A 83 -30.35 4.01 19.49
C TYR A 83 -31.87 4.11 19.52
N LYS A 84 -32.44 4.29 20.71
CA LYS A 84 -33.80 4.81 20.89
C LYS A 84 -33.70 6.27 21.30
N VAL A 85 -34.41 7.15 20.59
CA VAL A 85 -34.55 8.58 20.89
C VAL A 85 -35.95 8.81 21.45
N GLU A 86 -36.03 9.35 22.66
CA GLU A 86 -37.28 9.72 23.35
C GLU A 86 -37.31 11.25 23.50
N VAL A 87 -38.42 11.89 23.14
CA VAL A 87 -38.65 13.33 23.29
C VAL A 87 -39.88 13.55 24.16
N THR A 88 -39.71 14.30 25.25
CA THR A 88 -40.78 14.56 26.23
C THR A 88 -40.92 16.05 26.53
N GLN A 89 -42.15 16.52 26.69
CA GLN A 89 -42.49 17.86 27.14
C GLN A 89 -43.83 17.86 27.89
N SER A 90 -43.98 18.67 28.93
CA SER A 90 -45.24 18.79 29.67
C SER A 90 -46.41 19.19 28.76
N ASN A 91 -47.57 18.53 28.93
CA ASN A 91 -48.79 18.67 28.12
C ASN A 91 -48.70 18.15 26.67
N PHE A 92 -47.63 17.42 26.33
CA PHE A 92 -47.50 16.69 25.08
C PHE A 92 -47.33 15.19 25.34
N LYS A 93 -47.71 14.37 24.34
CA LYS A 93 -47.39 12.95 24.31
C LYS A 93 -45.88 12.75 24.15
N THR A 94 -45.35 11.67 24.70
CA THR A 94 -43.96 11.28 24.47
C THR A 94 -43.79 10.81 23.02
N SER A 95 -42.89 11.41 22.27
CA SER A 95 -42.51 10.90 20.95
C SER A 95 -41.28 10.00 21.06
N GLN A 96 -41.29 8.82 20.44
CA GLN A 96 -40.14 7.92 20.39
C GLN A 96 -39.82 7.45 18.96
N GLN A 97 -38.53 7.27 18.67
CA GLN A 97 -38.04 6.77 17.38
C GLN A 97 -36.82 5.85 17.63
N GLU A 98 -36.75 4.71 16.95
CA GLU A 98 -35.51 3.93 16.88
C GLU A 98 -34.72 4.29 15.61
N ILE A 99 -33.40 4.38 15.75
CA ILE A 99 -32.48 4.68 14.64
C ILE A 99 -31.24 3.78 14.71
N SER A 100 -30.56 3.66 13.58
CA SER A 100 -29.15 3.23 13.51
C SER A 100 -28.30 4.44 13.18
N LEU A 101 -27.17 4.60 13.88
CA LEU A 101 -26.15 5.60 13.58
C LEU A 101 -24.90 4.92 13.02
N GLU A 102 -24.41 5.46 11.91
CA GLU A 102 -23.16 5.06 11.27
C GLU A 102 -21.99 5.95 11.69
N VAL A 103 -20.77 5.46 11.48
CA VAL A 103 -19.51 6.16 11.76
C VAL A 103 -19.47 7.58 11.17
N GLN A 104 -19.24 8.55 12.06
CA GLN A 104 -19.21 9.98 11.73
C GLN A 104 -20.50 10.51 11.07
N GLN A 105 -21.64 9.81 11.20
CA GLN A 105 -22.92 10.27 10.66
C GLN A 105 -23.42 11.49 11.45
N VAL A 106 -23.99 12.46 10.73
CA VAL A 106 -24.75 13.57 11.31
C VAL A 106 -26.22 13.34 10.98
N ALA A 107 -26.93 12.64 11.86
CA ALA A 107 -28.34 12.34 11.66
C ALA A 107 -29.20 13.56 12.00
N VAL A 108 -30.05 13.99 11.06
CA VAL A 108 -30.99 15.11 11.27
C VAL A 108 -32.39 14.55 11.52
N LEU A 109 -32.92 14.71 12.73
CA LEU A 109 -34.20 14.14 13.16
C LEU A 109 -35.20 15.24 13.55
N PRO A 110 -36.23 15.52 12.72
CA PRO A 110 -37.34 16.37 13.11
C PRO A 110 -38.35 15.58 13.96
N PHE A 111 -38.78 16.18 15.08
CA PHE A 111 -39.82 15.63 15.95
C PHE A 111 -41.03 16.57 15.98
N VAL A 112 -42.22 15.99 15.90
CA VAL A 112 -43.50 16.69 16.08
C VAL A 112 -44.17 16.10 17.31
N LEU A 113 -44.50 16.94 18.29
CA LEU A 113 -45.19 16.54 19.50
C LEU A 113 -46.69 16.84 19.38
N GLU A 114 -47.52 15.82 19.64
CA GLU A 114 -48.96 15.97 19.77
C GLU A 114 -49.34 16.39 21.20
N ALA A 115 -50.34 17.25 21.35
CA ALA A 115 -50.90 17.57 22.67
C ALA A 115 -51.50 16.32 23.33
N GLY A 116 -51.26 16.13 24.63
CA GLY A 116 -51.73 14.94 25.37
C GLY A 116 -50.99 14.73 26.69
N GLN A 117 -51.17 13.57 27.31
CA GLN A 117 -50.43 13.21 28.51
C GLN A 117 -49.05 12.62 28.16
N VAL A 118 -48.02 12.94 28.94
CA VAL A 118 -46.64 12.44 28.74
C VAL A 118 -46.56 10.90 28.83
N SER A 119 -47.50 10.28 29.55
CA SER A 119 -47.68 8.83 29.65
C SER A 119 -48.15 8.16 28.34
N GLU A 120 -48.75 8.92 27.42
CA GLU A 120 -49.09 8.43 26.08
C GLU A 120 -47.84 8.51 25.18
N VAL A 121 -47.60 7.44 24.42
CA VAL A 121 -46.38 7.31 23.60
C VAL A 121 -46.74 7.18 22.12
N VAL A 122 -46.21 8.10 21.30
CA VAL A 122 -46.28 8.08 19.84
C VAL A 122 -44.98 7.50 19.29
N THR A 123 -45.07 6.37 18.61
CA THR A 123 -43.90 5.73 17.95
C THR A 123 -43.79 6.20 16.50
N ILE A 124 -42.72 6.92 16.18
CA ILE A 124 -42.40 7.32 14.81
C ILE A 124 -41.70 6.15 14.10
N ASN A 125 -42.38 5.55 13.11
CA ASN A 125 -41.87 4.42 12.31
C ASN A 125 -40.97 4.85 11.13
N ASN A 126 -40.24 5.96 11.27
CA ASN A 126 -39.20 6.37 10.32
C ASN A 126 -37.83 5.95 10.87
N ASP A 127 -36.97 5.45 10.00
CA ASP A 127 -35.54 5.31 10.30
C ASP A 127 -34.81 6.65 10.09
N ALA A 128 -33.49 6.67 10.26
CA ALA A 128 -32.65 7.82 9.93
C ALA A 128 -32.75 8.22 8.42
N PRO A 129 -32.56 9.51 8.07
CA PRO A 129 -32.57 9.98 6.69
C PRO A 129 -31.50 9.32 5.81
N LEU A 130 -31.81 9.13 4.53
CA LEU A 130 -30.89 8.59 3.51
C LEU A 130 -30.10 9.68 2.75
N VAL A 131 -30.27 10.95 3.10
CA VAL A 131 -29.59 12.09 2.47
C VAL A 131 -28.95 12.95 3.56
N GLU A 132 -27.78 13.53 3.28
CA GLU A 132 -26.98 14.27 4.26
C GLU A 132 -27.27 15.78 4.17
N SER A 133 -28.25 16.27 4.92
CA SER A 133 -28.64 17.70 4.96
C SER A 133 -27.76 18.60 5.86
N ALA A 134 -26.68 18.07 6.43
CA ALA A 134 -25.84 18.75 7.43
C ALA A 134 -24.33 18.77 7.12
N THR A 135 -23.88 18.12 6.04
CA THR A 135 -22.45 17.93 5.73
C THR A 135 -22.15 18.18 4.25
N SER A 136 -20.97 18.75 3.96
CA SER A 136 -20.43 18.94 2.61
C SER A 136 -19.40 17.87 2.20
N SER A 137 -19.12 16.91 3.09
CA SER A 137 -18.18 15.80 2.86
C SER A 137 -18.86 14.70 2.05
N ILE A 138 -18.30 14.32 0.91
CA ILE A 138 -18.75 13.15 0.16
C ILE A 138 -17.99 11.92 0.66
N GLY A 139 -18.74 10.85 0.93
CA GLY A 139 -18.19 9.54 1.27
C GLY A 139 -19.28 8.48 1.37
N GLN A 140 -18.86 7.23 1.58
CA GLN A 140 -19.74 6.08 1.78
C GLN A 140 -19.36 5.31 3.05
N VAL A 141 -20.35 4.76 3.74
CA VAL A 141 -20.16 3.77 4.80
C VAL A 141 -20.33 2.36 4.21
N VAL A 142 -19.39 1.48 4.54
CA VAL A 142 -19.48 0.04 4.29
C VAL A 142 -19.81 -0.64 5.62
N GLN A 143 -21.05 -1.10 5.75
CA GLN A 143 -21.62 -1.63 6.98
C GLN A 143 -21.13 -3.06 7.25
N GLY A 144 -21.11 -3.46 8.52
CA GLY A 144 -20.63 -4.79 8.94
C GLY A 144 -21.33 -5.97 8.26
N ARG A 145 -22.59 -5.80 7.83
CA ARG A 145 -23.29 -6.84 7.05
C ARG A 145 -22.70 -7.00 5.64
N GLN A 146 -22.39 -5.92 4.94
CA GLN A 146 -21.70 -5.97 3.64
C GLN A 146 -20.32 -6.65 3.81
N ILE A 147 -19.58 -6.26 4.85
CA ILE A 147 -18.25 -6.83 5.16
C ILE A 147 -18.31 -8.35 5.38
N THR A 148 -19.30 -8.86 6.11
CA THR A 148 -19.40 -10.30 6.39
C THR A 148 -20.08 -11.10 5.28
N GLU A 149 -21.06 -10.54 4.56
CA GLU A 149 -21.89 -11.27 3.58
C GLU A 149 -21.35 -11.22 2.13
N LEU A 150 -20.68 -10.14 1.71
CA LEU A 150 -20.20 -10.04 0.33
C LEU A 150 -19.01 -10.97 0.06
N PRO A 151 -18.85 -11.46 -1.19
CA PRO A 151 -17.74 -12.35 -1.56
C PRO A 151 -16.40 -11.59 -1.53
N LEU A 152 -15.47 -12.02 -0.68
CA LEU A 152 -14.15 -11.39 -0.47
C LEU A 152 -13.02 -12.42 -0.51
N ASN A 153 -12.13 -12.28 -1.49
CA ASN A 153 -11.13 -13.30 -1.81
C ASN A 153 -9.91 -13.20 -0.89
N GLY A 154 -9.95 -13.87 0.27
CA GLY A 154 -8.94 -13.67 1.32
C GLY A 154 -9.34 -12.61 2.36
N ARG A 155 -10.61 -12.17 2.35
CA ARG A 155 -11.25 -11.35 3.41
C ARG A 155 -10.64 -9.95 3.66
N ASN A 156 -9.89 -9.39 2.70
CA ASN A 156 -9.44 -8.00 2.78
C ASN A 156 -10.62 -7.02 2.61
N VAL A 157 -11.03 -6.39 3.71
CA VAL A 157 -12.18 -5.47 3.73
C VAL A 157 -12.00 -4.23 2.85
N LEU A 158 -10.76 -3.81 2.55
CA LEU A 158 -10.47 -2.63 1.73
C LEU A 158 -10.89 -2.81 0.26
N GLU A 159 -11.12 -4.03 -0.22
CA GLU A 159 -11.70 -4.24 -1.55
C GLU A 159 -13.07 -3.55 -1.69
N LEU A 160 -13.86 -3.51 -0.61
CA LEU A 160 -15.19 -2.88 -0.58
C LEU A 160 -15.11 -1.35 -0.68
N ALA A 161 -13.97 -0.72 -0.39
CA ALA A 161 -13.81 0.72 -0.62
C ALA A 161 -13.96 1.10 -2.12
N ARG A 162 -13.70 0.15 -3.04
CA ARG A 162 -13.81 0.30 -4.50
C ARG A 162 -15.26 0.31 -5.03
N LEU A 163 -16.23 0.21 -4.13
CA LEU A 163 -17.67 0.36 -4.40
C LEU A 163 -18.12 1.82 -4.29
N THR A 164 -17.35 2.64 -3.59
CA THR A 164 -17.55 4.09 -3.49
C THR A 164 -17.22 4.75 -4.84
N PRO A 165 -18.07 5.66 -5.36
CA PRO A 165 -17.75 6.44 -6.55
C PRO A 165 -16.39 7.17 -6.43
N GLY A 166 -15.68 7.28 -7.55
CA GLY A 166 -14.33 7.87 -7.59
C GLY A 166 -13.20 7.01 -7.02
N VAL A 167 -13.46 5.79 -6.53
CA VAL A 167 -12.44 4.89 -5.97
C VAL A 167 -12.07 3.76 -6.96
N THR A 168 -10.80 3.70 -7.32
CA THR A 168 -10.20 2.60 -8.11
C THR A 168 -9.10 1.92 -7.30
N GLN A 169 -8.61 0.80 -7.83
CA GLN A 169 -7.28 0.31 -7.44
C GLN A 169 -6.21 1.31 -7.91
N GLY A 170 -5.03 1.27 -7.29
CA GLY A 170 -3.82 1.92 -7.80
C GLY A 170 -3.36 1.35 -9.15
N VAL A 171 -2.13 1.66 -9.55
CA VAL A 171 -1.56 1.13 -10.80
C VAL A 171 -1.51 -0.40 -10.73
N VAL A 172 -2.23 -1.08 -11.63
CA VAL A 172 -2.31 -2.56 -11.63
C VAL A 172 -0.91 -3.15 -11.86
N GLY A 173 -0.45 -3.97 -10.91
CA GLY A 173 0.91 -4.54 -10.93
C GLY A 173 2.01 -3.57 -10.45
N GLY A 174 1.67 -2.38 -9.98
CA GLY A 174 2.59 -1.46 -9.31
C GLY A 174 2.95 -1.94 -7.90
N PHE A 175 4.12 -1.53 -7.40
CA PHE A 175 4.61 -1.98 -6.10
C PHE A 175 3.68 -1.60 -4.94
N ALA A 176 2.91 -0.51 -5.05
CA ALA A 176 1.94 -0.15 -4.00
C ALA A 176 0.85 -1.23 -3.81
N THR A 177 0.51 -2.00 -4.85
CA THR A 177 -0.52 -3.05 -4.77
C THR A 177 -0.01 -4.36 -4.15
N GLY A 178 1.22 -4.40 -3.64
CA GLY A 178 1.88 -5.62 -3.17
C GLY A 178 2.37 -6.55 -4.29
N ALA A 179 2.34 -6.10 -5.55
CA ALA A 179 2.88 -6.85 -6.67
C ALA A 179 4.42 -6.96 -6.57
N GLY A 180 4.98 -8.07 -7.06
CA GLY A 180 6.43 -8.33 -7.02
C GLY A 180 6.95 -8.92 -5.70
N GLY A 181 6.21 -8.77 -4.59
CA GLY A 181 6.58 -9.33 -3.29
C GLY A 181 7.46 -8.43 -2.42
N ASP A 182 7.36 -7.10 -2.57
CA ASP A 182 8.04 -6.14 -1.69
C ASP A 182 7.49 -6.21 -0.25
N ALA A 183 8.35 -6.33 0.76
CA ALA A 183 7.92 -6.49 2.15
C ALA A 183 7.17 -5.26 2.73
N GLU A 184 7.37 -4.07 2.15
CA GLU A 184 6.60 -2.87 2.44
C GLU A 184 5.09 -3.04 2.18
N THR A 185 4.72 -3.82 1.15
CA THR A 185 3.38 -3.75 0.53
C THR A 185 2.73 -5.10 0.21
N TYR A 186 3.43 -6.23 0.26
CA TYR A 186 2.90 -7.57 -0.08
C TYR A 186 1.64 -7.99 0.67
N ARG A 187 1.36 -7.40 1.84
CA ARG A 187 0.24 -7.75 2.72
C ARG A 187 -1.09 -7.48 2.02
N GLY A 188 -1.86 -8.55 1.79
CA GLY A 188 -3.08 -8.49 0.98
C GLY A 188 -2.84 -8.29 -0.51
N GLY A 189 -1.62 -8.46 -1.03
CA GLY A 189 -1.26 -8.15 -2.43
C GLY A 189 -2.13 -8.87 -3.47
N ASN A 190 -2.62 -10.08 -3.16
CA ASN A 190 -3.55 -10.85 -3.98
C ASN A 190 -4.90 -10.14 -4.22
N THR A 191 -5.24 -9.18 -3.36
CA THR A 191 -6.44 -8.31 -3.41
C THR A 191 -6.10 -6.84 -3.73
N GLY A 192 -4.85 -6.55 -4.09
CA GLY A 192 -4.33 -5.20 -4.29
C GLY A 192 -3.86 -4.49 -3.01
N GLY A 193 -3.81 -5.19 -1.87
CA GLY A 193 -3.33 -4.68 -0.58
C GLY A 193 -4.14 -3.48 -0.09
N ALA A 194 -3.46 -2.35 0.11
CA ALA A 194 -4.06 -1.06 0.47
C ALA A 194 -4.01 -0.02 -0.66
N ALA A 195 -3.69 -0.44 -1.90
CA ALA A 195 -3.53 0.47 -3.03
C ALA A 195 -4.87 0.94 -3.60
N LEU A 196 -5.46 1.94 -2.95
CA LEU A 196 -6.63 2.67 -3.44
C LEU A 196 -6.19 3.97 -4.11
N SER A 197 -6.69 4.24 -5.31
CA SER A 197 -6.60 5.55 -5.95
C SER A 197 -7.98 6.21 -5.83
N VAL A 198 -8.03 7.38 -5.21
CA VAL A 198 -9.29 8.09 -4.93
C VAL A 198 -9.27 9.42 -5.65
N ASN A 199 -10.29 9.67 -6.47
CA ASN A 199 -10.46 10.92 -7.22
C ASN A 199 -9.17 11.36 -7.96
N GLY A 200 -8.53 10.39 -8.64
CA GLY A 200 -7.32 10.56 -9.43
C GLY A 200 -6.03 10.78 -8.63
N GLN A 201 -6.06 10.63 -7.30
CA GLN A 201 -4.89 10.82 -6.44
C GLN A 201 -4.07 9.54 -6.27
N ARG A 202 -2.79 9.71 -5.97
CA ARG A 202 -1.82 8.63 -5.76
C ARG A 202 -2.19 7.75 -4.56
N THR A 203 -1.73 6.51 -4.55
CA THR A 203 -2.03 5.51 -3.51
C THR A 203 -1.57 5.96 -2.11
N GLN A 204 -0.47 6.71 -2.04
CA GLN A 204 0.11 7.29 -0.82
C GLN A 204 -0.65 8.51 -0.30
N ALA A 205 -1.63 9.04 -1.04
CA ALA A 205 -2.38 10.23 -0.65
C ALA A 205 -3.55 9.94 0.30
N ASN A 206 -3.82 8.68 0.62
CA ASN A 206 -4.89 8.30 1.55
C ASN A 206 -4.41 8.38 3.01
N ASN A 207 -5.36 8.55 3.94
CA ASN A 207 -5.12 8.41 5.37
C ASN A 207 -5.96 7.25 5.93
N PHE A 208 -5.29 6.22 6.43
CA PHE A 208 -5.94 5.08 7.09
C PHE A 208 -6.00 5.31 8.60
N LEU A 209 -7.21 5.32 9.15
CA LEU A 209 -7.50 5.37 10.58
C LEU A 209 -8.14 4.05 11.04
N LEU A 210 -7.82 3.64 12.26
CA LEU A 210 -8.42 2.48 12.91
C LEU A 210 -8.80 2.90 14.33
N ASP A 211 -10.10 2.91 14.62
CA ASP A 211 -10.70 3.42 15.86
C ASP A 211 -10.42 4.91 16.12
N GLY A 212 -10.39 5.71 15.05
CA GLY A 212 -10.11 7.15 15.09
C GLY A 212 -8.64 7.54 15.28
N VAL A 213 -7.70 6.58 15.32
CA VAL A 213 -6.25 6.84 15.47
C VAL A 213 -5.43 6.28 14.30
N ASP A 214 -4.18 6.70 14.16
CA ASP A 214 -3.31 6.42 13.01
C ASP A 214 -3.10 4.92 12.75
N ASN A 215 -3.28 4.53 11.50
CA ASN A 215 -3.01 3.18 11.02
C ASN A 215 -2.11 3.16 9.77
N ASN A 216 -1.19 4.13 9.66
CA ASN A 216 -0.32 4.28 8.48
C ASN A 216 1.14 3.84 8.75
N GLU A 217 1.70 3.11 7.80
CA GLU A 217 3.13 2.78 7.68
C GLU A 217 3.94 4.04 7.28
N SER A 218 5.18 4.17 7.71
CA SER A 218 5.92 5.44 7.65
C SER A 218 6.86 5.65 6.45
N LEU A 219 7.09 4.67 5.58
CA LEU A 219 7.98 4.83 4.42
C LEU A 219 7.21 4.94 3.11
N VAL A 220 6.07 4.26 2.97
CA VAL A 220 5.21 4.23 1.78
C VAL A 220 3.82 4.82 2.05
N ASN A 221 3.40 4.95 3.31
CA ASN A 221 2.03 5.37 3.69
C ASN A 221 0.95 4.35 3.27
N THR A 222 1.26 3.05 3.38
CA THR A 222 0.28 1.95 3.31
C THR A 222 -0.35 1.68 4.68
N ILE A 223 -1.38 0.83 4.73
CA ILE A 223 -2.01 0.46 6.00
C ILE A 223 -1.07 -0.42 6.86
N ASN A 224 -1.05 -0.15 8.16
CA ASN A 224 -0.27 -0.89 9.14
C ASN A 224 -1.01 -2.16 9.61
N ILE A 225 -2.25 -2.04 10.08
CA ILE A 225 -3.04 -3.17 10.59
C ILE A 225 -4.24 -3.40 9.66
N PHE A 226 -4.38 -4.64 9.19
CA PHE A 226 -5.62 -5.15 8.60
C PHE A 226 -6.36 -5.93 9.71
N PRO A 227 -7.46 -5.41 10.29
CA PRO A 227 -8.31 -6.20 11.19
C PRO A 227 -9.01 -7.31 10.40
N SER A 228 -9.38 -8.40 11.08
CA SER A 228 -10.20 -9.44 10.44
C SER A 228 -11.59 -8.90 10.03
N ALA A 229 -12.21 -9.46 8.99
CA ALA A 229 -13.50 -8.97 8.51
C ALA A 229 -14.62 -9.07 9.56
N ASP A 230 -14.55 -10.01 10.51
CA ASP A 230 -15.49 -10.09 11.63
C ASP A 230 -15.12 -9.19 12.82
N ALA A 231 -13.89 -8.68 12.90
CA ALA A 231 -13.50 -7.66 13.88
C ALA A 231 -14.01 -6.26 13.51
N VAL A 232 -14.20 -5.98 12.22
CA VAL A 232 -14.72 -4.70 11.74
C VAL A 232 -16.23 -4.61 11.97
N GLN A 233 -16.67 -3.51 12.57
CA GLN A 233 -18.07 -3.16 12.68
C GLN A 233 -18.55 -2.52 11.38
N GLU A 234 -17.77 -1.57 10.86
CA GLU A 234 -17.99 -0.83 9.63
C GLU A 234 -16.76 0.05 9.34
N PHE A 235 -16.69 0.61 8.14
CA PHE A 235 -15.73 1.67 7.83
C PHE A 235 -16.30 2.73 6.90
N ARG A 236 -15.86 3.98 7.05
CA ARG A 236 -16.24 5.09 6.16
C ARG A 236 -15.09 5.46 5.23
N VAL A 237 -15.41 5.65 3.95
CA VAL A 237 -14.51 6.17 2.92
C VAL A 237 -14.97 7.58 2.57
N GLN A 238 -14.33 8.61 3.12
CA GLN A 238 -14.57 10.01 2.76
C GLN A 238 -13.68 10.36 1.57
N THR A 239 -14.26 10.66 0.42
CA THR A 239 -13.54 10.86 -0.85
C THR A 239 -13.38 12.33 -1.25
N SER A 240 -14.15 13.24 -0.67
CA SER A 240 -14.07 14.68 -0.99
C SER A 240 -14.49 15.57 0.18
N VAL A 241 -13.66 16.58 0.50
CA VAL A 241 -13.94 17.66 1.46
C VAL A 241 -14.33 17.14 2.86
N ALA A 242 -13.53 16.22 3.40
CA ALA A 242 -13.59 15.85 4.81
C ALA A 242 -13.33 17.07 5.73
N THR A 243 -13.93 17.08 6.93
CA THR A 243 -13.87 18.19 7.90
C THR A 243 -12.45 18.52 8.37
N ALA A 244 -12.23 19.69 8.99
CA ALA A 244 -10.90 20.12 9.44
C ALA A 244 -10.28 19.21 10.54
N GLU A 245 -11.10 18.36 11.15
CA GLU A 245 -10.67 17.28 12.03
C GLU A 245 -9.70 16.29 11.35
N PHE A 246 -9.93 16.01 10.07
CA PHE A 246 -9.11 15.08 9.31
C PHE A 246 -8.01 15.80 8.53
N GLY A 247 -6.83 15.22 8.56
CA GLY A 247 -5.63 15.70 7.89
C GLY A 247 -4.87 14.55 7.25
N ARG A 248 -3.65 14.83 6.76
CA ARG A 248 -2.76 13.84 6.11
C ARG A 248 -3.37 13.05 4.94
N GLY A 249 -4.48 13.50 4.35
CA GLY A 249 -5.20 12.78 3.29
C GLY A 249 -5.52 13.69 2.11
N GLY A 250 -4.79 13.56 1.00
CA GLY A 250 -5.09 14.21 -0.28
C GLY A 250 -6.07 13.43 -1.15
N GLY A 251 -6.15 12.11 -0.95
CA GLY A 251 -7.12 11.19 -1.57
C GLY A 251 -8.34 11.01 -0.67
N ALA A 252 -8.51 9.81 -0.07
CA ALA A 252 -9.53 9.55 0.95
C ALA A 252 -9.03 9.59 2.39
N ILE A 253 -9.97 9.83 3.31
CA ILE A 253 -9.88 9.37 4.69
C ILE A 253 -10.66 8.05 4.79
N ILE A 254 -10.00 6.98 5.23
CA ILE A 254 -10.62 5.68 5.48
C ILE A 254 -10.58 5.44 6.99
N ASN A 255 -11.73 5.52 7.67
CA ASN A 255 -11.81 5.27 9.11
C ASN A 255 -12.58 3.98 9.39
N SER A 256 -11.87 2.97 9.90
CA SER A 256 -12.42 1.66 10.26
C SER A 256 -12.69 1.59 11.77
N VAL A 257 -13.86 1.08 12.14
CA VAL A 257 -14.26 0.91 13.55
C VAL A 257 -14.30 -0.57 13.91
N THR A 258 -13.63 -0.96 15.00
CA THR A 258 -13.70 -2.33 15.53
C THR A 258 -14.96 -2.55 16.38
N ARG A 259 -15.53 -3.77 16.31
CA ARG A 259 -16.70 -4.16 17.10
C ARG A 259 -16.42 -4.09 18.61
N SER A 260 -17.48 -3.87 19.39
CA SER A 260 -17.47 -3.97 20.85
C SER A 260 -18.39 -5.07 21.35
N GLY A 261 -18.26 -5.41 22.63
CA GLY A 261 -19.25 -6.25 23.32
C GLY A 261 -20.52 -5.48 23.67
N GLY A 262 -21.53 -6.21 24.13
CA GLY A 262 -22.78 -5.66 24.68
C GLY A 262 -23.32 -6.52 25.83
N GLN A 263 -24.55 -6.25 26.27
CA GLN A 263 -25.18 -6.90 27.43
C GLN A 263 -25.41 -8.42 27.32
N LYS A 264 -25.34 -8.99 26.12
CA LYS A 264 -25.49 -10.43 25.86
C LYS A 264 -24.18 -11.00 25.33
N PHE A 265 -23.89 -12.24 25.69
CA PHE A 265 -22.86 -12.99 24.97
C PHE A 265 -23.31 -13.20 23.53
N HIS A 266 -22.40 -12.99 22.59
CA HIS A 266 -22.58 -13.31 21.18
C HIS A 266 -21.22 -13.67 20.57
N GLY A 267 -21.22 -14.41 19.48
CA GLY A 267 -19.99 -14.82 18.84
C GLY A 267 -20.16 -15.48 17.48
N SER A 268 -19.03 -15.86 16.91
CA SER A 268 -18.98 -16.63 15.68
C SER A 268 -17.76 -17.53 15.66
N ALA A 269 -17.83 -18.60 14.88
CA ALA A 269 -16.68 -19.41 14.50
C ALA A 269 -16.84 -19.77 13.02
N TYR A 270 -15.78 -19.68 12.22
CA TYR A 270 -15.86 -19.90 10.79
C TYR A 270 -14.61 -20.55 10.21
N THR A 271 -14.78 -21.22 9.08
CA THR A 271 -13.71 -21.75 8.25
C THR A 271 -14.07 -21.61 6.77
N PHE A 272 -13.09 -21.23 5.97
CA PHE A 272 -13.16 -21.13 4.52
C PHE A 272 -12.08 -22.01 3.89
N ILE A 273 -12.45 -22.77 2.87
CA ILE A 273 -11.55 -23.62 2.11
C ILE A 273 -11.59 -23.28 0.62
N ARG A 274 -10.42 -23.26 -0.02
CA ARG A 274 -10.27 -23.11 -1.47
C ARG A 274 -9.11 -23.97 -1.97
N ASN A 275 -9.25 -24.54 -3.17
CA ASN A 275 -8.20 -25.31 -3.83
C ASN A 275 -8.32 -25.27 -5.36
N ASP A 276 -7.28 -25.74 -6.04
CA ASP A 276 -7.16 -25.77 -7.50
C ASP A 276 -8.20 -26.66 -8.20
N ASN A 277 -8.78 -27.67 -7.54
CA ASN A 277 -9.83 -28.50 -8.15
C ASN A 277 -11.04 -27.65 -8.54
N LEU A 278 -11.38 -26.65 -7.72
CA LEU A 278 -12.54 -25.77 -7.89
C LEU A 278 -12.24 -24.56 -8.79
N ASP A 279 -11.00 -24.06 -8.77
CA ASP A 279 -10.56 -22.92 -9.57
C ASP A 279 -10.44 -23.27 -11.06
N ALA A 280 -10.64 -22.28 -11.95
CA ALA A 280 -10.44 -22.47 -13.39
C ALA A 280 -8.96 -22.38 -13.79
N ARG A 281 -8.56 -23.11 -14.84
CA ARG A 281 -7.24 -22.99 -15.46
C ARG A 281 -7.01 -21.54 -15.93
N PRO A 282 -5.90 -20.87 -15.57
CA PRO A 282 -5.55 -19.56 -16.12
C PRO A 282 -5.40 -19.65 -17.66
N ALA A 283 -5.87 -18.63 -18.38
CA ALA A 283 -6.07 -18.70 -19.82
C ALA A 283 -4.84 -19.20 -20.62
N PHE A 284 -3.65 -18.71 -20.23
CA PHE A 284 -2.37 -18.96 -20.92
C PHE A 284 -1.51 -20.10 -20.32
N ASN A 285 -2.01 -20.84 -19.31
CA ASN A 285 -1.28 -21.92 -18.66
C ASN A 285 -1.79 -23.27 -19.15
N ASP A 286 -0.92 -24.21 -19.53
CA ASP A 286 -1.37 -25.52 -20.06
C ASP A 286 -2.10 -26.39 -19.02
N SER A 287 -1.80 -26.20 -17.73
CA SER A 287 -2.41 -26.93 -16.61
C SER A 287 -2.84 -25.98 -15.49
N LYS A 288 -3.59 -26.52 -14.51
CA LYS A 288 -3.76 -25.85 -13.22
C LYS A 288 -2.52 -26.09 -12.37
N SER A 289 -1.98 -25.04 -11.75
CA SER A 289 -1.10 -25.19 -10.60
C SER A 289 -1.92 -25.69 -9.41
N GLU A 290 -1.35 -26.59 -8.61
CA GLU A 290 -1.91 -26.95 -7.30
C GLU A 290 -2.15 -25.68 -6.46
N PHE A 291 -3.18 -25.65 -5.62
CA PHE A 291 -3.43 -24.54 -4.72
C PHE A 291 -4.18 -25.03 -3.49
N ARG A 292 -3.78 -24.59 -2.30
CA ARG A 292 -4.46 -24.95 -1.06
C ARG A 292 -4.55 -23.72 -0.16
N ARG A 293 -5.76 -23.36 0.28
CA ARG A 293 -5.99 -22.27 1.24
C ARG A 293 -7.02 -22.66 2.27
N GLY A 294 -6.66 -22.50 3.54
CA GLY A 294 -7.59 -22.50 4.68
C GLY A 294 -7.55 -21.15 5.39
N GLN A 295 -8.70 -20.53 5.60
CA GLN A 295 -8.83 -19.28 6.36
C GLN A 295 -9.92 -19.46 7.41
N PHE A 296 -9.56 -19.39 8.69
CA PHE A 296 -10.42 -19.80 9.80
C PHE A 296 -10.30 -18.84 10.96
N GLY A 297 -11.35 -18.71 11.76
CA GLY A 297 -11.37 -17.73 12.83
C GLY A 297 -12.63 -17.78 13.66
N GLY A 298 -12.77 -16.78 14.53
CA GLY A 298 -13.94 -16.63 15.36
C GLY A 298 -13.91 -15.34 16.17
N THR A 299 -15.05 -15.02 16.76
CA THR A 299 -15.28 -13.84 17.59
C THR A 299 -16.06 -14.20 18.83
N VAL A 300 -15.79 -13.53 19.94
CA VAL A 300 -16.63 -13.59 21.14
C VAL A 300 -16.72 -12.20 21.76
N GLY A 301 -17.93 -11.79 22.14
CA GLY A 301 -18.16 -10.56 22.89
C GLY A 301 -19.28 -10.73 23.90
N GLY A 302 -19.34 -9.85 24.89
CA GLY A 302 -20.34 -9.88 25.94
C GLY A 302 -20.02 -8.99 27.15
N PRO A 303 -20.81 -9.10 28.24
CA PRO A 303 -20.58 -8.34 29.45
C PRO A 303 -19.49 -8.98 30.32
N VAL A 304 -18.71 -8.15 31.00
CA VAL A 304 -17.82 -8.58 32.10
C VAL A 304 -18.58 -8.41 33.41
N TYR A 305 -18.72 -9.50 34.17
CA TYR A 305 -19.44 -9.51 35.44
C TYR A 305 -18.59 -10.17 36.53
N ILE A 306 -18.36 -9.45 37.63
CA ILE A 306 -17.66 -9.95 38.80
C ILE A 306 -18.57 -9.70 40.01
N PRO A 307 -19.20 -10.74 40.60
CA PRO A 307 -20.12 -10.58 41.73
C PRO A 307 -19.51 -9.72 42.85
N GLY A 308 -20.29 -8.77 43.35
CA GLY A 308 -19.86 -7.84 44.41
C GLY A 308 -18.86 -6.74 44.00
N VAL A 309 -18.25 -6.81 42.81
CA VAL A 309 -17.21 -5.86 42.36
C VAL A 309 -17.66 -5.07 41.13
N LEU A 310 -18.26 -5.72 40.14
CA LEU A 310 -18.56 -5.13 38.83
C LEU A 310 -19.92 -5.60 38.31
N LYS A 311 -20.83 -4.65 38.06
CA LYS A 311 -22.18 -4.92 37.55
C LYS A 311 -22.18 -5.26 36.04
N LYS A 312 -23.17 -6.06 35.60
CA LYS A 312 -23.29 -6.58 34.22
C LYS A 312 -23.43 -5.51 33.13
N ASP A 313 -23.90 -4.32 33.49
CA ASP A 313 -24.17 -3.17 32.62
C ASP A 313 -22.97 -2.21 32.49
N LYS A 314 -21.88 -2.48 33.21
CA LYS A 314 -20.77 -1.53 33.35
C LYS A 314 -19.62 -1.76 32.38
N MET A 315 -19.29 -3.00 32.03
CA MET A 315 -18.11 -3.33 31.27
C MET A 315 -18.43 -4.39 30.22
N PHE A 316 -17.92 -4.20 29.01
CA PHE A 316 -18.16 -5.08 27.87
C PHE A 316 -16.85 -5.39 27.17
N PHE A 317 -16.68 -6.62 26.70
CA PHE A 317 -15.50 -7.04 25.95
C PHE A 317 -15.88 -7.63 24.59
N PHE A 318 -14.96 -7.55 23.64
CA PHE A 318 -14.98 -8.24 22.37
C PHE A 318 -13.56 -8.72 22.04
N ALA A 319 -13.44 -9.91 21.46
CA ALA A 319 -12.19 -10.46 20.96
C ALA A 319 -12.43 -11.21 19.65
N SER A 320 -11.43 -11.20 18.77
CA SER A 320 -11.44 -11.96 17.53
C SER A 320 -10.08 -12.59 17.24
N TYR A 321 -10.10 -13.68 16.48
CA TYR A 321 -8.93 -14.30 15.88
C TYR A 321 -9.25 -14.68 14.44
N GLU A 322 -8.36 -14.40 13.51
CA GLU A 322 -8.38 -14.96 12.15
C GLU A 322 -6.99 -15.48 11.78
N GLY A 323 -6.93 -16.68 11.23
CA GLY A 323 -5.73 -17.33 10.73
C GLY A 323 -5.87 -17.69 9.25
N LEU A 324 -4.84 -17.38 8.46
CA LEU A 324 -4.68 -17.81 7.06
C LEU A 324 -3.54 -18.81 6.97
N ARG A 325 -3.75 -19.91 6.23
CA ARG A 325 -2.70 -20.84 5.79
C ARG A 325 -2.87 -21.07 4.30
N GLN A 326 -1.88 -20.70 3.50
CA GLN A 326 -1.93 -20.81 2.04
C GLN A 326 -0.64 -21.44 1.48
N PHE A 327 -0.82 -22.35 0.54
CA PHE A 327 0.23 -22.98 -0.27
C PHE A 327 -0.06 -22.70 -1.75
N LEU A 328 0.90 -22.09 -2.43
CA LEU A 328 0.85 -21.74 -3.84
C LEU A 328 2.19 -22.09 -4.52
N PRO A 329 2.31 -23.19 -5.26
CA PRO A 329 3.41 -23.38 -6.21
C PRO A 329 3.34 -22.30 -7.27
N ARG A 330 4.49 -21.72 -7.59
CA ARG A 330 4.64 -20.82 -8.73
C ARG A 330 4.59 -21.62 -10.03
N ALA A 331 4.61 -20.94 -11.17
CA ALA A 331 4.81 -21.62 -12.45
C ALA A 331 6.12 -22.44 -12.42
N THR A 332 6.19 -23.52 -13.17
CA THR A 332 7.46 -24.24 -13.36
C THR A 332 8.44 -23.33 -14.08
N GLU A 333 9.60 -23.10 -13.46
CA GLU A 333 10.63 -22.18 -13.95
C GLU A 333 11.80 -22.97 -14.51
N THR A 334 12.33 -22.51 -15.64
CA THR A 334 13.58 -22.99 -16.22
C THR A 334 14.73 -22.05 -15.85
N ALA A 335 15.86 -22.63 -15.49
CA ALA A 335 17.12 -21.96 -15.20
C ALA A 335 18.28 -22.67 -15.90
N THR A 336 19.43 -22.01 -15.98
CA THR A 336 20.66 -22.63 -16.50
C THR A 336 21.63 -22.90 -15.35
N VAL A 337 22.06 -24.14 -15.21
CA VAL A 337 23.02 -24.57 -14.17
C VAL A 337 24.23 -25.27 -14.79
N PRO A 338 25.39 -25.26 -14.12
CA PRO A 338 26.59 -25.94 -14.62
C PRO A 338 26.42 -27.45 -14.74
N THR A 339 26.75 -27.97 -15.93
CA THR A 339 26.87 -29.41 -16.18
C THR A 339 28.00 -30.01 -15.34
N ALA A 340 28.02 -31.35 -15.20
CA ALA A 340 29.11 -32.04 -14.49
C ALA A 340 30.49 -31.75 -15.08
N ALA A 341 30.59 -31.63 -16.42
CA ALA A 341 31.84 -31.29 -17.11
C ALA A 341 32.26 -29.83 -16.90
N PHE A 342 31.30 -28.89 -16.91
CA PHE A 342 31.60 -27.47 -16.70
C PHE A 342 32.19 -27.24 -15.29
N ARG A 343 31.74 -27.99 -14.27
CA ARG A 343 32.28 -27.99 -12.89
C ARG A 343 33.71 -28.53 -12.74
N THR A 344 34.30 -29.03 -13.82
CA THR A 344 35.72 -29.44 -13.87
C THR A 344 36.48 -28.67 -14.96
N GLY A 345 35.99 -27.50 -15.39
CA GLY A 345 36.62 -26.69 -16.45
C GLY A 345 36.45 -27.24 -17.87
N ASN A 346 35.74 -28.35 -18.07
CA ASN A 346 35.58 -28.97 -19.38
C ASN A 346 34.34 -28.46 -20.11
N PHE A 347 34.54 -27.52 -21.04
CA PHE A 347 33.49 -26.90 -21.86
C PHE A 347 33.38 -27.47 -23.28
N SER A 348 33.87 -28.69 -23.51
CA SER A 348 33.92 -29.36 -24.83
C SER A 348 32.58 -29.41 -25.57
N ALA A 349 31.45 -29.38 -24.86
CA ALA A 349 30.11 -29.39 -25.43
C ALA A 349 29.64 -28.01 -25.97
N LEU A 350 30.35 -26.91 -25.69
CA LEU A 350 30.02 -25.60 -26.27
C LEU A 350 30.46 -25.53 -27.73
N ALA A 351 29.52 -25.18 -28.63
CA ALA A 351 29.83 -24.85 -30.02
C ALA A 351 30.53 -23.49 -30.20
N THR A 352 30.48 -22.61 -29.19
CA THR A 352 31.22 -21.34 -29.17
C THR A 352 32.63 -21.58 -28.67
N GLN A 353 33.63 -21.11 -29.42
CA GLN A 353 35.03 -21.20 -29.01
C GLN A 353 35.33 -20.17 -27.91
N LEU A 354 35.76 -20.66 -26.74
CA LEU A 354 36.17 -19.81 -25.63
C LEU A 354 37.51 -19.13 -25.93
N ARG A 355 37.66 -17.90 -25.43
CA ARG A 355 38.87 -17.09 -25.55
C ARG A 355 39.59 -16.96 -24.21
N ASP A 356 40.92 -16.87 -24.24
CA ASP A 356 41.69 -16.48 -23.08
C ASP A 356 41.57 -14.95 -22.91
N PRO A 357 40.95 -14.45 -21.82
CA PRO A 357 40.70 -13.01 -21.69
C PRO A 357 41.97 -12.17 -21.49
N LEU A 358 43.11 -12.80 -21.25
CA LEU A 358 44.42 -12.14 -21.13
C LEU A 358 45.06 -11.86 -22.49
N THR A 359 44.78 -12.68 -23.50
CA THR A 359 45.47 -12.65 -24.80
C THR A 359 44.52 -12.43 -25.99
N GLY A 360 43.20 -12.53 -25.78
CA GLY A 360 42.17 -12.48 -26.83
C GLY A 360 42.14 -13.71 -27.75
N GLN A 361 43.14 -14.61 -27.63
CA GLN A 361 43.27 -15.82 -28.44
C GLN A 361 42.24 -16.87 -28.03
N ASN A 362 41.87 -17.75 -28.94
CA ASN A 362 41.06 -18.91 -28.59
C ASN A 362 41.85 -19.80 -27.61
N ILE A 363 41.21 -20.30 -26.55
CA ILE A 363 41.84 -21.19 -25.55
C ILE A 363 42.38 -22.46 -26.20
N CYS A 364 41.78 -22.85 -27.32
CA CYS A 364 42.18 -24.01 -28.11
C CYS A 364 42.22 -23.61 -29.59
N VAL A 365 43.24 -24.05 -30.32
CA VAL A 365 43.43 -23.76 -31.75
C VAL A 365 43.80 -25.04 -32.48
N THR A 366 43.25 -25.22 -33.69
CA THR A 366 43.54 -26.37 -34.55
C THR A 366 44.86 -26.15 -35.29
N GLY A 367 45.95 -26.74 -34.79
CA GLY A 367 47.25 -26.82 -35.47
C GLY A 367 48.35 -25.90 -34.94
N THR A 368 49.46 -26.52 -34.53
CA THR A 368 50.78 -25.94 -34.17
C THR A 368 50.85 -24.89 -33.04
N THR A 369 51.93 -24.99 -32.28
CA THR A 369 52.04 -24.44 -30.91
C THR A 369 52.64 -23.03 -30.86
N THR A 370 52.25 -22.31 -29.81
CA THR A 370 53.14 -21.32 -29.17
C THR A 370 53.17 -21.43 -27.64
N ASN A 371 52.16 -22.07 -27.00
CA ASN A 371 52.06 -22.20 -25.53
C ASN A 371 51.70 -23.62 -25.01
N GLY A 372 51.88 -24.68 -25.82
CA GLY A 372 51.95 -26.07 -25.32
C GLY A 372 50.66 -26.80 -24.92
N ILE A 373 49.48 -26.17 -24.96
CA ILE A 373 48.20 -26.84 -24.61
C ILE A 373 47.56 -27.45 -25.87
N LEU A 374 47.50 -28.79 -25.93
CA LEU A 374 46.79 -29.52 -26.99
C LEU A 374 45.36 -29.86 -26.54
N CYS A 375 44.36 -29.27 -27.20
CA CYS A 375 42.93 -29.60 -26.98
C CYS A 375 42.25 -30.00 -28.28
N VAL A 376 42.85 -30.99 -28.97
CA VAL A 376 42.24 -31.68 -30.11
C VAL A 376 41.67 -33.01 -29.66
N ASN A 377 40.46 -33.36 -30.11
CA ASN A 377 39.95 -34.71 -29.93
C ASN A 377 40.68 -35.70 -30.84
N GLY A 378 40.39 -36.99 -30.75
CA GLY A 378 41.01 -38.03 -31.61
C GLY A 378 40.82 -37.82 -33.12
N ASN A 379 39.94 -36.90 -33.52
CA ASN A 379 39.63 -36.55 -34.91
C ASN A 379 40.18 -35.16 -35.31
N GLY A 380 41.06 -34.56 -34.50
CA GLY A 380 41.72 -33.29 -34.82
C GLY A 380 40.86 -32.02 -34.64
N VAL A 381 39.66 -32.11 -34.05
CA VAL A 381 38.78 -30.94 -33.83
C VAL A 381 39.12 -30.27 -32.49
N ALA A 382 39.31 -28.95 -32.50
CA ALA A 382 39.54 -28.16 -31.30
C ALA A 382 38.28 -28.07 -30.42
N PHE A 383 38.43 -28.16 -29.10
CA PHE A 383 37.32 -28.11 -28.13
C PHE A 383 37.71 -27.43 -26.82
N ASN A 384 36.76 -26.78 -26.13
CA ASN A 384 37.07 -25.92 -24.99
C ASN A 384 37.44 -26.67 -23.70
N ARG A 385 38.64 -26.41 -23.14
CA ARG A 385 39.11 -26.93 -21.84
C ARG A 385 39.84 -25.86 -21.02
N LEU A 386 39.23 -25.38 -19.94
CA LEU A 386 39.86 -24.46 -18.99
C LEU A 386 40.76 -25.19 -17.99
N ASP A 387 40.54 -26.47 -17.76
CA ASP A 387 41.30 -27.33 -16.86
C ASP A 387 42.63 -27.82 -17.42
N LEU A 388 42.88 -27.57 -18.71
CA LEU A 388 44.19 -27.76 -19.34
C LEU A 388 45.03 -26.46 -19.35
N LEU A 389 44.49 -25.35 -18.83
CA LEU A 389 45.26 -24.15 -18.54
C LEU A 389 46.25 -24.40 -17.37
N PRO A 390 47.32 -23.60 -17.24
CA PRO A 390 48.28 -23.76 -16.16
C PRO A 390 47.64 -23.73 -14.76
N ALA A 391 48.19 -24.55 -13.86
CA ALA A 391 47.72 -24.65 -12.48
C ALA A 391 47.65 -23.27 -11.81
N GLY A 392 46.55 -22.99 -11.11
CA GLY A 392 46.27 -21.69 -10.49
C GLY A 392 45.40 -20.73 -11.33
N ARG A 393 45.10 -21.05 -12.60
CA ARG A 393 44.16 -20.24 -13.41
C ARG A 393 42.68 -20.46 -13.12
N LEU A 394 42.30 -21.60 -12.55
CA LEU A 394 40.94 -21.82 -12.05
C LEU A 394 40.79 -21.22 -10.66
N ASN A 395 39.83 -20.32 -10.48
CA ASN A 395 39.52 -19.70 -9.20
C ASN A 395 38.89 -20.74 -8.26
N ALA A 396 39.51 -20.97 -7.10
CA ALA A 396 39.05 -21.98 -6.15
C ALA A 396 37.62 -21.72 -5.63
N ALA A 397 37.28 -20.45 -5.34
CA ALA A 397 35.94 -20.07 -4.92
C ALA A 397 34.93 -20.15 -6.08
N GLY A 398 35.32 -19.79 -7.30
CA GLY A 398 34.51 -19.98 -8.50
C GLY A 398 34.18 -21.45 -8.78
N LEU A 399 35.15 -22.33 -8.56
CA LEU A 399 35.00 -23.79 -8.66
C LEU A 399 34.08 -24.36 -7.56
N ALA A 400 34.26 -23.93 -6.30
CA ALA A 400 33.38 -24.30 -5.20
C ALA A 400 31.94 -23.82 -5.44
N TYR A 401 31.78 -22.59 -5.93
CA TYR A 401 30.50 -21.98 -6.24
C TYR A 401 29.79 -22.68 -7.41
N LEU A 402 30.45 -22.99 -8.54
CA LEU A 402 29.81 -23.79 -9.61
C LEU A 402 29.42 -25.20 -9.14
N ARG A 403 30.20 -25.80 -8.23
CA ARG A 403 29.87 -27.11 -7.64
C ARG A 403 28.67 -27.04 -6.70
N ALA A 404 28.40 -25.89 -6.09
CA ALA A 404 27.27 -25.69 -5.20
C ALA A 404 25.92 -25.70 -5.95
N TYR A 405 25.86 -25.44 -7.26
CA TYR A 405 24.61 -25.53 -8.03
C TYR A 405 24.07 -26.98 -8.05
N PRO A 406 22.75 -27.20 -8.11
CA PRO A 406 22.20 -28.52 -8.44
C PRO A 406 22.60 -28.94 -9.86
N LEU A 407 22.65 -30.25 -10.15
CA LEU A 407 22.91 -30.74 -11.50
C LEU A 407 21.72 -30.46 -12.44
N PRO A 408 21.93 -30.39 -13.77
CA PRO A 408 20.85 -30.27 -14.75
C PRO A 408 19.79 -31.36 -14.58
N THR A 409 18.52 -31.00 -14.78
CA THR A 409 17.38 -31.94 -14.79
C THR A 409 17.04 -32.45 -16.17
N ASN A 410 17.67 -31.90 -17.22
CA ASN A 410 17.55 -32.35 -18.60
C ASN A 410 18.90 -32.28 -19.34
N GLY A 411 18.97 -32.81 -20.56
CA GLY A 411 20.21 -32.92 -21.34
C GLY A 411 20.65 -31.66 -22.09
N GLN A 412 19.99 -30.51 -21.92
CA GLN A 412 20.36 -29.25 -22.60
C GLN A 412 21.56 -28.58 -21.91
N LEU A 413 22.18 -27.61 -22.60
CA LEU A 413 23.26 -26.79 -22.04
C LEU A 413 22.76 -25.51 -21.38
N LEU A 414 21.63 -24.97 -21.86
CA LEU A 414 20.94 -23.77 -21.39
C LEU A 414 19.48 -24.14 -21.10
N GLY A 415 18.83 -23.47 -20.13
CA GLY A 415 17.46 -23.84 -19.70
C GLY A 415 17.37 -25.25 -19.10
N ASN A 416 18.50 -25.77 -18.63
CA ASN A 416 18.72 -27.19 -18.36
C ASN A 416 18.34 -27.65 -16.95
N TYR A 417 17.88 -26.73 -16.11
CA TYR A 417 17.35 -27.00 -14.78
C TYR A 417 15.90 -26.54 -14.69
N THR A 418 15.04 -27.42 -14.21
CA THR A 418 13.60 -27.21 -14.09
C THR A 418 13.21 -27.37 -12.64
N ASN A 419 12.58 -26.37 -12.05
CA ASN A 419 12.07 -26.44 -10.67
C ASN A 419 10.75 -25.66 -10.54
N THR A 420 9.92 -26.06 -9.58
CA THR A 420 8.69 -25.39 -9.21
C THR A 420 8.90 -24.79 -7.81
N ARG A 421 9.15 -23.48 -7.75
CA ARG A 421 9.21 -22.75 -6.46
C ARG A 421 7.84 -22.77 -5.79
N VAL A 422 7.82 -22.67 -4.47
CA VAL A 422 6.60 -22.62 -3.65
C VAL A 422 6.55 -21.32 -2.88
N GLU A 423 5.38 -20.69 -2.86
CA GLU A 423 5.02 -19.61 -1.97
C GLU A 423 4.08 -20.12 -0.87
N ILE A 424 4.44 -19.82 0.38
CA ILE A 424 3.66 -20.13 1.58
C ILE A 424 3.28 -18.79 2.21
N ASP A 425 2.01 -18.60 2.56
CA ASP A 425 1.54 -17.42 3.30
C ASP A 425 0.78 -17.86 4.55
N ASP A 426 1.39 -17.56 5.71
CA ASP A 426 0.89 -17.84 7.05
C ASP A 426 0.60 -16.52 7.76
N GLN A 427 -0.68 -16.31 8.14
CA GLN A 427 -1.11 -15.11 8.85
C GLN A 427 -1.89 -15.48 10.12
N ASP A 428 -1.67 -14.71 11.19
CA ASP A 428 -2.41 -14.79 12.46
C ASP A 428 -2.75 -13.36 12.90
N VAL A 429 -4.03 -13.02 13.02
CA VAL A 429 -4.51 -11.70 13.46
C VAL A 429 -5.39 -11.86 14.69
N VAL A 430 -5.15 -11.05 15.72
CA VAL A 430 -5.93 -10.97 16.95
C VAL A 430 -6.30 -9.52 17.22
N ASP A 431 -7.58 -9.26 17.43
CA ASP A 431 -8.09 -7.97 17.90
C ASP A 431 -8.84 -8.15 19.22
N PHE A 432 -8.71 -7.18 20.14
CA PHE A 432 -9.54 -7.11 21.34
C PHE A 432 -10.00 -5.67 21.61
N ASN A 433 -11.18 -5.55 22.22
CA ASN A 433 -11.81 -4.29 22.61
C ASN A 433 -12.49 -4.47 23.97
N VAL A 434 -12.27 -3.52 24.88
CA VAL A 434 -12.88 -3.48 26.22
C VAL A 434 -13.43 -2.08 26.45
N ASN A 435 -14.74 -1.97 26.66
CA ASN A 435 -15.43 -0.72 26.98
C ASN A 435 -15.88 -0.73 28.44
N TYR A 436 -15.69 0.38 29.17
CA TYR A 436 -16.07 0.55 30.56
C TYR A 436 -16.82 1.87 30.80
N ASN A 437 -18.11 1.75 31.14
CA ASN A 437 -19.04 2.84 31.41
C ASN A 437 -18.96 3.26 32.89
N LEU A 438 -17.87 3.92 33.30
CA LEU A 438 -17.65 4.42 34.67
C LEU A 438 -18.92 5.03 35.28
N ASN A 439 -19.47 6.04 34.59
CA ASN A 439 -20.71 6.72 34.94
C ASN A 439 -21.35 7.33 33.67
N GLU A 440 -22.51 7.98 33.80
CA GLU A 440 -23.23 8.58 32.66
C GLU A 440 -22.40 9.58 31.85
N LYS A 441 -21.41 10.22 32.48
CA LYS A 441 -20.52 11.19 31.86
C LYS A 441 -19.22 10.62 31.32
N ASN A 442 -18.82 9.40 31.71
CA ASN A 442 -17.47 8.88 31.47
C ASN A 442 -17.49 7.47 30.89
N GLN A 443 -16.90 7.29 29.71
CA GLN A 443 -16.61 6.00 29.11
C GLN A 443 -15.11 5.88 28.86
N ILE A 444 -14.50 4.75 29.22
CA ILE A 444 -13.11 4.43 28.85
C ILE A 444 -13.13 3.19 27.97
N SER A 445 -12.34 3.21 26.89
CA SER A 445 -12.17 2.08 25.98
C SER A 445 -10.70 1.70 25.87
N VAL A 446 -10.41 0.41 25.84
CA VAL A 446 -9.07 -0.14 25.58
C VAL A 446 -9.17 -1.11 24.41
N LYS A 447 -8.57 -0.73 23.28
CA LYS A 447 -8.56 -1.50 22.03
C LYS A 447 -7.12 -1.94 21.73
N GLY A 448 -6.93 -3.17 21.27
CA GLY A 448 -5.60 -3.66 20.92
C GLY A 448 -5.60 -4.66 19.76
N ASN A 449 -4.46 -4.75 19.09
CA ASN A 449 -4.24 -5.64 17.95
C ASN A 449 -2.87 -6.31 18.06
N TYR A 450 -2.81 -7.57 17.64
CA TYR A 450 -1.58 -8.27 17.28
C TYR A 450 -1.75 -8.91 15.90
N GLY A 451 -0.78 -8.69 15.01
CA GLY A 451 -0.75 -9.31 13.68
C GLY A 451 0.60 -9.96 13.42
N ARG A 452 0.56 -11.16 12.85
CA ARG A 452 1.70 -11.89 12.29
C ARG A 452 1.37 -12.23 10.85
N TYR A 453 2.24 -11.83 9.94
CA TYR A 453 2.16 -12.16 8.53
C TYR A 453 3.52 -12.71 8.10
N ASN A 454 3.55 -13.85 7.42
CA ASN A 454 4.75 -14.52 6.95
C ASN A 454 4.51 -15.03 5.54
N GLN A 455 5.01 -14.32 4.53
CA GLN A 455 5.10 -14.87 3.17
C GLN A 455 6.52 -15.44 2.98
N VAL A 456 6.64 -16.67 2.49
CA VAL A 456 7.92 -17.33 2.21
C VAL A 456 7.89 -17.89 0.81
N VAL A 457 8.82 -17.48 -0.04
CA VAL A 457 9.02 -18.04 -1.39
C VAL A 457 10.31 -18.86 -1.37
N THR A 458 10.23 -20.15 -1.67
CA THR A 458 11.41 -21.03 -1.67
C THR A 458 12.45 -20.59 -2.70
N SER A 459 13.73 -20.89 -2.46
CA SER A 459 14.78 -20.63 -3.45
C SER A 459 14.57 -21.45 -4.72
N ARG A 460 14.94 -20.90 -5.89
CA ARG A 460 14.93 -21.64 -7.16
C ARG A 460 15.95 -22.78 -7.16
N LEU A 461 17.09 -22.61 -6.48
CA LEU A 461 18.12 -23.63 -6.33
C LEU A 461 18.12 -24.14 -4.88
N THR A 462 18.33 -25.44 -4.69
CA THR A 462 18.24 -26.11 -3.37
C THR A 462 19.37 -25.76 -2.40
N THR A 463 20.46 -25.21 -2.92
CA THR A 463 21.77 -25.03 -2.25
C THR A 463 22.32 -23.61 -2.33
N LEU A 464 21.71 -22.76 -3.15
CA LEU A 464 22.09 -21.36 -3.37
C LEU A 464 20.81 -20.51 -3.36
N PRO A 465 20.82 -19.29 -2.78
CA PRO A 465 19.69 -18.37 -2.84
C PRO A 465 19.51 -17.88 -4.28
N ALA A 466 18.42 -18.22 -4.94
CA ALA A 466 18.23 -17.97 -6.37
C ALA A 466 16.76 -17.76 -6.72
N GLY A 467 16.51 -17.16 -7.88
CA GLY A 467 15.18 -16.69 -8.29
C GLY A 467 14.76 -15.39 -7.59
N PHE A 468 14.39 -14.39 -8.39
CA PHE A 468 13.91 -13.11 -7.86
C PHE A 468 12.68 -13.27 -6.96
N GLY A 469 12.65 -12.57 -5.83
CA GLY A 469 11.58 -12.64 -4.83
C GLY A 469 11.60 -13.90 -3.93
N SER A 470 12.62 -14.76 -4.01
CA SER A 470 12.79 -15.87 -3.05
C SER A 470 13.34 -15.37 -1.71
N GLY A 471 12.83 -15.89 -0.60
CA GLY A 471 13.15 -15.47 0.77
C GLY A 471 11.91 -15.45 1.65
N SER A 472 11.99 -14.75 2.78
CA SER A 472 10.89 -14.59 3.74
C SER A 472 10.60 -13.11 3.96
N ASN A 473 9.33 -12.72 3.84
CA ASN A 473 8.80 -11.39 4.16
C ASN A 473 8.00 -11.46 5.47
N PRO A 474 8.64 -11.36 6.66
CA PRO A 474 7.95 -11.33 7.94
C PRO A 474 7.45 -9.93 8.30
N THR A 475 6.15 -9.78 8.58
CA THR A 475 5.58 -8.59 9.23
C THR A 475 4.97 -8.91 10.58
N ARG A 476 5.18 -8.04 11.57
CA ARG A 476 4.59 -8.08 12.91
C ARG A 476 3.99 -6.73 13.26
N THR A 477 2.74 -6.72 13.72
CA THR A 477 2.04 -5.52 14.21
C THR A 477 1.65 -5.72 15.67
N LYS A 478 1.75 -4.64 16.46
CA LYS A 478 1.28 -4.55 17.85
C LYS A 478 0.71 -3.17 18.08
N ARG A 479 -0.56 -3.05 18.47
CA ARG A 479 -1.19 -1.77 18.83
C ARG A 479 -1.90 -1.89 20.16
N LEU A 480 -1.81 -0.83 20.96
CA LEU A 480 -2.70 -0.54 22.07
C LEU A 480 -3.21 0.89 21.93
N THR A 481 -4.52 1.07 22.06
CA THR A 481 -5.20 2.36 22.04
C THR A 481 -6.06 2.45 23.29
N VAL A 482 -5.95 3.56 24.03
CA VAL A 482 -6.83 3.90 25.16
C VAL A 482 -7.63 5.15 24.76
N SER A 483 -8.94 5.11 24.90
CA SER A 483 -9.82 6.26 24.69
C SER A 483 -10.57 6.60 25.98
N TRP A 484 -10.85 7.88 26.19
CA TRP A 484 -11.65 8.40 27.29
C TRP A 484 -12.60 9.48 26.75
N ASP A 485 -13.88 9.16 26.75
CA ASP A 485 -14.94 10.07 26.31
C ASP A 485 -15.64 10.66 27.55
N TYR A 486 -15.64 11.99 27.65
CA TYR A 486 -16.10 12.73 28.82
C TYR A 486 -17.14 13.82 28.48
N THR A 487 -18.36 13.62 28.95
CA THR A 487 -19.45 14.61 28.89
C THR A 487 -19.31 15.59 30.06
N ILE A 488 -18.65 16.73 29.81
CA ILE A 488 -18.44 17.80 30.80
C ILE A 488 -19.80 18.39 31.20
N THR A 489 -20.56 18.83 30.19
CA THR A 489 -21.96 19.29 30.28
C THR A 489 -22.77 18.70 29.11
N PRO A 490 -24.12 18.77 29.12
CA PRO A 490 -24.93 18.30 27.98
C PRO A 490 -24.58 18.93 26.63
N THR A 491 -23.95 20.10 26.62
CA THR A 491 -23.53 20.83 25.40
C THR A 491 -22.02 20.86 25.18
N LEU A 492 -21.20 20.30 26.08
CA LEU A 492 -19.73 20.33 25.99
C LEU A 492 -19.14 18.94 26.26
N PHE A 493 -18.49 18.37 25.24
CA PHE A 493 -18.01 17.00 25.22
C PHE A 493 -16.52 16.93 24.87
N ASN A 494 -15.78 16.02 25.50
CA ASN A 494 -14.36 15.75 25.27
C ASN A 494 -14.12 14.29 24.83
N GLU A 495 -13.23 14.06 23.86
CA GLU A 495 -12.91 12.73 23.29
C GLU A 495 -11.39 12.52 23.23
N PHE A 496 -10.79 12.07 24.33
CA PHE A 496 -9.35 11.83 24.42
C PHE A 496 -8.98 10.43 23.89
N ARG A 497 -7.88 10.30 23.15
CA ARG A 497 -7.32 9.01 22.69
C ARG A 497 -5.79 9.02 22.74
N ALA A 498 -5.19 7.94 23.20
CA ALA A 498 -3.74 7.72 23.19
C ALA A 498 -3.42 6.35 22.60
N GLN A 499 -2.45 6.30 21.68
CA GLN A 499 -2.04 5.10 20.97
C GLN A 499 -0.55 4.87 21.09
N ALA A 500 -0.17 3.61 21.34
CA ALA A 500 1.17 3.10 21.08
C ALA A 500 1.08 1.97 20.05
N ASN A 501 1.85 2.09 18.98
CA ASN A 501 1.86 1.16 17.86
C ASN A 501 3.31 0.78 17.51
N ARG A 502 3.57 -0.51 17.30
CA ARG A 502 4.84 -1.03 16.79
C ARG A 502 4.61 -1.94 15.60
N LEU A 503 5.25 -1.58 14.49
CA LEU A 503 5.35 -2.35 13.27
C LEU A 503 6.79 -2.84 13.12
N ARG A 504 6.96 -4.07 12.66
CA ARG A 504 8.24 -4.56 12.12
C ARG A 504 7.94 -5.32 10.84
N TYR A 505 8.43 -4.84 9.71
CA TYR A 505 8.47 -5.61 8.46
C TYR A 505 9.91 -5.73 7.96
N GLY A 506 10.10 -6.52 6.91
CA GLY A 506 11.40 -6.72 6.29
C GLY A 506 11.44 -7.94 5.39
N TYR A 507 12.61 -8.19 4.83
CA TYR A 507 12.97 -9.37 4.05
C TYR A 507 14.17 -10.05 4.71
N GLU A 508 14.08 -11.37 4.87
CA GLU A 508 15.18 -12.23 5.27
C GLU A 508 15.48 -13.19 4.10
N PRO A 509 16.73 -13.24 3.59
CA PRO A 509 17.06 -14.02 2.39
C PRO A 509 17.03 -15.53 2.64
N PRO A 510 16.93 -16.36 1.58
CA PRO A 510 17.16 -17.79 1.70
C PRO A 510 18.56 -18.06 2.26
N PHE A 511 18.68 -19.05 3.15
CA PHE A 511 19.91 -19.36 3.88
C PHE A 511 20.47 -18.18 4.71
N GLY A 512 19.58 -17.25 5.13
CA GLY A 512 19.90 -16.04 5.90
C GLY A 512 20.52 -16.27 7.28
N ASP A 513 20.58 -17.52 7.73
CA ASP A 513 21.26 -18.02 8.93
C ASP A 513 22.73 -18.43 8.68
N GLN A 514 23.17 -18.49 7.42
CA GLN A 514 24.48 -19.01 7.01
C GLN A 514 25.30 -17.97 6.25
N ALA A 515 26.61 -17.87 6.51
CA ALA A 515 27.54 -17.04 5.76
C ALA A 515 27.94 -17.71 4.42
N LEU A 516 26.96 -17.99 3.56
CA LEU A 516 27.08 -18.96 2.47
C LEU A 516 28.19 -18.61 1.46
N SER A 517 28.31 -17.35 1.04
CA SER A 517 29.34 -16.94 0.08
C SER A 517 30.75 -16.95 0.69
N GLN A 518 30.90 -16.55 1.96
CA GLN A 518 32.15 -16.69 2.70
C GLN A 518 32.54 -18.16 2.86
N GLY A 519 31.58 -19.04 3.17
CA GLY A 519 31.78 -20.49 3.27
C GLY A 519 32.18 -21.16 1.94
N LEU A 520 31.80 -20.56 0.80
CA LEU A 520 32.26 -20.94 -0.54
C LEU A 520 33.61 -20.31 -0.95
N GLY A 521 34.28 -19.61 -0.03
CA GLY A 521 35.60 -19.00 -0.24
C GLY A 521 35.59 -17.61 -0.86
N ILE A 522 34.43 -16.94 -0.96
CA ILE A 522 34.34 -15.59 -1.50
C ILE A 522 34.79 -14.58 -0.43
N VAL A 523 35.90 -13.87 -0.69
CA VAL A 523 36.46 -12.90 0.24
C VAL A 523 35.57 -11.65 0.32
N ASN A 524 35.55 -10.98 1.48
CA ASN A 524 34.71 -9.80 1.77
C ASN A 524 33.19 -9.98 1.54
N ALA A 525 32.70 -11.21 1.35
CA ALA A 525 31.29 -11.56 1.48
C ALA A 525 30.90 -11.80 2.95
N ASN A 526 29.60 -11.71 3.27
CA ASN A 526 29.02 -12.02 4.58
C ASN A 526 29.75 -11.43 5.81
N ARG A 527 30.34 -10.22 5.68
CA ARG A 527 31.30 -9.64 6.66
C ARG A 527 30.76 -9.37 8.08
N ASP A 528 29.47 -9.56 8.31
CA ASP A 528 28.80 -9.38 9.59
C ASP A 528 27.74 -10.47 9.78
N SER A 529 27.45 -10.84 11.03
CA SER A 529 26.47 -11.90 11.35
C SER A 529 25.02 -11.57 10.95
N SER A 530 24.69 -10.30 10.74
CA SER A 530 23.40 -9.88 10.16
C SER A 530 23.30 -10.07 8.65
N LEU A 531 24.37 -10.53 7.99
CA LEU A 531 24.48 -10.66 6.53
C LEU A 531 24.58 -12.12 6.08
N GLY A 532 23.73 -13.00 6.59
CA GLY A 532 23.61 -14.37 6.06
C GLY A 532 23.01 -14.42 4.64
N GLY A 533 22.95 -15.62 4.07
CA GLY A 533 22.62 -15.87 2.67
C GLY A 533 23.81 -15.67 1.74
N GLY A 534 23.54 -15.47 0.45
CA GLY A 534 24.56 -15.33 -0.60
C GLY A 534 24.80 -13.88 -1.03
N ALA A 535 26.05 -13.59 -1.41
CA ALA A 535 26.42 -12.40 -2.18
C ALA A 535 25.81 -12.45 -3.58
N LEU A 536 25.59 -11.28 -4.18
CA LEU A 536 24.91 -11.15 -5.47
C LEU A 536 25.86 -11.52 -6.62
N ILE A 537 25.47 -12.47 -7.47
CA ILE A 537 26.32 -13.06 -8.51
C ILE A 537 25.47 -13.36 -9.75
N GLY A 538 25.88 -12.85 -10.91
CA GLY A 538 25.31 -13.22 -12.22
C GLY A 538 24.96 -12.04 -13.14
N GLY A 539 24.65 -12.37 -14.40
CA GLY A 539 24.14 -11.48 -15.45
C GLY A 539 22.78 -11.96 -15.97
N TYR A 540 21.96 -11.06 -16.51
CA TYR A 540 20.56 -11.33 -16.88
C TYR A 540 20.40 -12.00 -18.27
N ASN A 541 21.31 -12.93 -18.64
CA ASN A 541 21.44 -13.40 -20.04
C ASN A 541 21.25 -14.90 -20.25
N GLY A 542 20.96 -15.66 -19.20
CA GLY A 542 20.51 -17.05 -19.31
C GLY A 542 21.62 -18.10 -19.54
N GLN A 543 22.90 -17.73 -19.50
CA GLN A 543 24.01 -18.68 -19.50
C GLN A 543 24.33 -19.22 -18.11
N LEU A 544 23.97 -18.50 -17.05
CA LEU A 544 23.98 -18.98 -15.67
C LEU A 544 22.79 -18.41 -14.89
N GLU A 545 22.17 -19.21 -14.03
CA GLU A 545 21.17 -18.74 -13.07
C GLU A 545 21.82 -17.80 -12.05
N TYR A 546 21.25 -16.61 -11.93
CA TYR A 546 21.66 -15.59 -10.97
C TYR A 546 21.35 -16.01 -9.52
N THR A 547 22.25 -15.69 -8.59
CA THR A 547 22.08 -16.01 -7.16
C THR A 547 22.38 -14.82 -6.25
N GLY A 548 21.90 -14.92 -5.02
CA GLY A 548 22.18 -14.00 -3.93
C GLY A 548 21.17 -12.86 -3.82
N ASP A 549 21.47 -11.97 -2.88
CA ASP A 549 20.73 -10.75 -2.62
C ASP A 549 21.67 -9.68 -2.05
N TYR A 550 21.19 -8.45 -1.90
CA TYR A 550 22.00 -7.36 -1.34
C TYR A 550 22.26 -7.50 0.18
N GLY A 551 21.38 -8.18 0.90
CA GLY A 551 21.29 -8.20 2.35
C GLY A 551 19.83 -8.37 2.79
N PRO A 552 19.56 -8.89 4.01
CA PRO A 552 18.26 -8.71 4.62
C PRO A 552 17.97 -7.21 4.78
N TYR A 553 16.69 -6.85 4.78
CA TYR A 553 16.27 -5.51 5.19
C TYR A 553 15.22 -5.58 6.29
N ARG A 554 15.28 -4.66 7.24
CA ARG A 554 14.44 -4.66 8.45
C ARG A 554 14.02 -3.24 8.77
N VAL A 555 12.73 -3.03 9.01
CA VAL A 555 12.15 -1.73 9.38
C VAL A 555 11.33 -1.86 10.67
N PRO A 556 11.97 -1.69 11.86
CA PRO A 556 11.25 -1.42 13.09
C PRO A 556 10.69 0.00 13.10
N GLN A 557 9.37 0.14 13.19
CA GLN A 557 8.68 1.41 13.37
C GLN A 557 7.96 1.41 14.72
N ASN A 558 8.11 2.48 15.49
CA ASN A 558 7.27 2.80 16.63
C ASN A 558 6.51 4.10 16.33
N THR A 559 5.23 4.14 16.66
CA THR A 559 4.36 5.29 16.45
C THR A 559 3.60 5.55 17.75
N PHE A 560 3.69 6.78 18.23
CA PHE A 560 3.01 7.25 19.43
C PHE A 560 2.10 8.41 19.01
N GLN A 561 0.81 8.32 19.32
CA GLN A 561 -0.15 9.37 19.01
C GLN A 561 -0.96 9.73 20.24
N ILE A 562 -1.21 11.03 20.43
CA ILE A 562 -2.21 11.57 21.34
C ILE A 562 -3.19 12.41 20.54
N VAL A 563 -4.45 12.27 20.90
CA VAL A 563 -5.62 12.85 20.25
C VAL A 563 -6.61 13.33 21.32
N ASP A 564 -7.31 14.46 21.09
CA ASP A 564 -8.19 15.09 22.09
C ASP A 564 -9.28 16.00 21.47
N SER A 565 -10.46 15.41 21.28
CA SER A 565 -11.82 15.99 21.16
C SER A 565 -12.14 17.17 22.06
N ILE A 566 -12.50 18.36 21.57
CA ILE A 566 -13.56 19.13 22.26
C ILE A 566 -14.64 19.54 21.25
N SER A 567 -15.88 19.18 21.55
CA SER A 567 -17.09 19.55 20.79
C SER A 567 -18.03 20.36 21.68
N TRP A 568 -18.47 21.52 21.20
CA TRP A 568 -19.32 22.48 21.92
C TRP A 568 -20.53 22.90 21.09
N VAL A 569 -21.73 22.67 21.63
CA VAL A 569 -22.99 23.21 21.09
C VAL A 569 -23.26 24.57 21.75
N LYS A 570 -23.42 25.62 20.93
CA LYS A 570 -23.80 26.95 21.40
C LYS A 570 -24.86 27.56 20.47
N GLY A 571 -26.12 27.45 20.85
CA GLY A 571 -27.24 27.85 20.00
C GLY A 571 -27.23 27.07 18.68
N ASN A 572 -27.11 27.79 17.57
CA ASN A 572 -27.07 27.24 16.22
C ASN A 572 -25.67 26.80 15.72
N HIS A 573 -24.63 26.90 16.57
CA HIS A 573 -23.27 26.50 16.24
C HIS A 573 -22.91 25.18 16.92
N THR A 574 -22.31 24.26 16.16
CA THR A 574 -21.63 23.07 16.70
C THR A 574 -20.15 23.20 16.37
N VAL A 575 -19.38 23.72 17.31
CA VAL A 575 -17.95 23.99 17.16
C VAL A 575 -17.16 22.79 17.67
N LYS A 576 -16.29 22.21 16.85
CA LYS A 576 -15.33 21.16 17.23
C LYS A 576 -13.91 21.67 17.03
N PHE A 577 -13.07 21.55 18.05
CA PHE A 577 -11.67 21.98 17.99
C PHE A 577 -10.73 20.96 18.61
N GLY A 578 -9.46 21.01 18.19
CA GLY A 578 -8.45 20.03 18.56
C GLY A 578 -7.19 20.12 17.69
N GLY A 579 -6.67 18.98 17.22
CA GLY A 579 -5.33 18.88 16.65
C GLY A 579 -4.78 17.45 16.52
N THR A 580 -3.52 17.20 16.89
CA THR A 580 -2.95 15.88 17.27
C THR A 580 -1.46 16.05 17.58
N VAL A 581 -0.89 15.19 18.44
CA VAL A 581 0.57 15.00 18.51
C VAL A 581 0.88 13.58 18.07
N LEU A 582 1.63 13.44 16.99
CA LEU A 582 2.03 12.14 16.42
C LEU A 582 3.54 12.12 16.24
N LYS A 583 4.21 11.19 16.94
CA LYS A 583 5.65 10.94 16.82
C LYS A 583 5.88 9.60 16.13
N ARG A 584 6.65 9.61 15.04
CA ARG A 584 7.19 8.41 14.40
C ARG A 584 8.66 8.25 14.75
N VAL A 585 9.04 7.03 15.10
CA VAL A 585 10.43 6.57 15.21
C VAL A 585 10.57 5.39 14.25
N VAL A 586 11.34 5.58 13.18
CA VAL A 586 11.50 4.60 12.11
C VAL A 586 12.98 4.23 12.00
N GLU A 587 13.30 3.03 12.46
CA GLU A 587 14.61 2.43 12.30
C GLU A 587 14.65 1.67 10.98
N LEU A 588 15.78 1.71 10.26
CA LEU A 588 15.98 0.95 9.03
C LEU A 588 17.36 0.31 9.02
N PHE A 589 17.40 -0.95 8.63
CA PHE A 589 18.62 -1.68 8.27
C PHE A 589 18.44 -2.16 6.84
N ARG A 590 19.26 -1.65 5.93
CA ARG A 590 19.30 -2.07 4.53
C ARG A 590 20.68 -1.79 3.92
N PRO A 591 21.59 -2.77 3.95
CA PRO A 591 22.93 -2.63 3.41
C PRO A 591 22.92 -2.98 1.92
N ILE A 592 22.83 -1.97 1.04
CA ILE A 592 22.83 -2.16 -0.42
C ILE A 592 24.14 -2.83 -0.84
N ALA A 593 24.08 -4.00 -1.47
CA ALA A 593 25.26 -4.84 -1.75
C ALA A 593 26.16 -5.07 -0.51
N GLY A 594 25.58 -5.18 0.69
CA GLY A 594 26.33 -5.40 1.93
C GLY A 594 27.23 -6.63 1.88
N LYS A 595 26.76 -7.70 1.24
CA LYS A 595 27.48 -8.96 0.96
C LYS A 595 28.39 -8.91 -0.28
N GLY A 596 28.38 -7.82 -1.03
CA GLY A 596 29.01 -7.71 -2.35
C GLY A 596 28.06 -8.09 -3.50
N TYR A 597 28.29 -7.46 -4.65
CA TYR A 597 27.67 -7.81 -5.94
C TYR A 597 28.75 -7.89 -7.01
N PHE A 598 28.93 -9.11 -7.52
CA PHE A 598 29.87 -9.45 -8.58
C PHE A 598 29.11 -9.61 -9.92
N ARG A 599 29.25 -8.64 -10.82
CA ARG A 599 28.70 -8.72 -12.18
C ARG A 599 29.68 -9.44 -13.10
N ILE A 600 29.16 -10.24 -14.03
CA ILE A 600 29.91 -10.97 -15.06
C ILE A 600 29.46 -10.53 -16.46
N TYR A 601 30.26 -10.82 -17.48
CA TYR A 601 29.95 -10.53 -18.88
C TYR A 601 28.96 -11.55 -19.44
N GLY A 602 27.77 -11.10 -19.84
CA GLY A 602 26.77 -11.97 -20.45
C GLY A 602 27.10 -12.27 -21.91
N ASN A 603 27.04 -13.54 -22.31
CA ASN A 603 27.24 -13.98 -23.71
C ASN A 603 28.56 -13.50 -24.37
N GLY A 604 29.57 -13.10 -23.61
CA GLY A 604 30.79 -12.46 -24.13
C GLY A 604 30.62 -11.01 -24.60
N ASP A 605 29.45 -10.41 -24.41
CA ASP A 605 29.12 -9.06 -24.84
C ASP A 605 29.58 -8.02 -23.80
N TYR A 606 30.70 -7.39 -24.12
CA TYR A 606 31.32 -6.37 -23.28
C TYR A 606 30.46 -5.11 -23.11
N THR A 607 29.53 -4.85 -24.03
CA THR A 607 28.66 -3.67 -23.95
C THR A 607 27.65 -3.75 -22.81
N GLN A 608 27.44 -4.94 -22.27
CA GLN A 608 26.57 -5.19 -21.11
C GLN A 608 27.20 -4.75 -19.77
N CYS A 609 28.46 -4.33 -19.79
CA CYS A 609 29.11 -3.77 -18.61
C CYS A 609 28.79 -2.27 -18.41
N PRO A 610 28.51 -1.85 -17.15
CA PRO A 610 28.40 -0.44 -16.82
C PRO A 610 29.65 0.35 -17.24
N GLY A 611 29.43 1.36 -18.09
CA GLY A 611 30.49 2.24 -18.60
C GLY A 611 31.26 1.73 -19.83
N ALA A 612 30.92 0.58 -20.42
CA ALA A 612 31.68 -0.02 -21.53
C ALA A 612 31.56 0.68 -22.91
N ALA A 613 30.99 1.90 -22.97
CA ALA A 613 30.84 2.66 -24.20
C ALA A 613 32.19 3.15 -24.72
N GLY A 614 32.71 2.52 -25.77
CA GLY A 614 33.91 2.95 -26.50
C GLY A 614 35.15 2.06 -26.36
N ALA A 615 35.09 0.94 -25.61
CA ALA A 615 36.21 -0.01 -25.56
C ALA A 615 36.41 -0.72 -26.92
N PRO A 616 37.61 -0.70 -27.53
CA PRO A 616 37.83 -1.26 -28.86
C PRO A 616 38.28 -2.74 -28.83
N THR A 617 37.53 -3.59 -29.53
CA THR A 617 37.84 -4.99 -29.88
C THR A 617 37.79 -6.06 -28.76
N LEU A 618 37.39 -7.27 -29.16
CA LEU A 618 37.20 -8.47 -28.33
C LEU A 618 38.47 -8.99 -27.61
N ALA A 619 39.65 -8.48 -27.95
CA ALA A 619 40.88 -8.80 -27.22
C ALA A 619 41.09 -7.93 -25.97
N GLN A 620 40.39 -6.78 -25.88
CA GLN A 620 40.47 -5.87 -24.72
C GLN A 620 39.31 -6.08 -23.72
N SER A 621 38.25 -6.80 -24.13
CA SER A 621 37.00 -6.94 -23.36
C SER A 621 37.06 -7.87 -22.15
N GLY A 622 38.14 -8.63 -21.93
CA GLY A 622 38.35 -9.35 -20.67
C GLY A 622 37.29 -10.42 -20.33
N THR A 623 36.72 -11.09 -21.34
CA THR A 623 35.77 -12.22 -21.21
C THR A 623 36.18 -13.39 -22.11
N THR A 624 35.81 -14.61 -21.70
CA THR A 624 35.96 -15.87 -22.44
C THR A 624 34.92 -16.06 -23.53
N GLY A 625 33.80 -15.33 -23.47
CA GLY A 625 32.62 -15.57 -24.30
C GLY A 625 31.48 -16.31 -23.60
N PHE A 626 31.65 -16.79 -22.36
CA PHE A 626 30.62 -17.59 -21.67
C PHE A 626 30.60 -17.36 -20.15
N GLU A 627 29.44 -16.99 -19.58
CA GLU A 627 29.27 -16.58 -18.17
C GLU A 627 29.88 -17.57 -17.15
N GLN A 628 29.66 -18.87 -17.35
CA GLN A 628 30.16 -19.91 -16.42
C GLN A 628 31.68 -20.10 -16.51
N ALA A 629 32.26 -19.86 -17.69
CA ALA A 629 33.70 -19.92 -17.90
C ALA A 629 34.37 -18.70 -17.27
N ASP A 630 33.84 -17.49 -17.52
CA ASP A 630 34.30 -16.24 -16.89
C ASP A 630 34.34 -16.34 -15.37
N LEU A 631 33.27 -16.88 -14.77
CA LEU A 631 33.21 -17.10 -13.34
C LEU A 631 34.32 -18.05 -12.85
N LEU A 632 34.55 -19.18 -13.53
CA LEU A 632 35.55 -20.18 -13.14
C LEU A 632 36.98 -19.67 -13.17
N ILE A 633 37.35 -18.90 -14.19
CA ILE A 633 38.69 -18.29 -14.24
C ILE A 633 38.74 -16.95 -13.51
N GLY A 634 37.61 -16.43 -13.02
CA GLY A 634 37.51 -15.25 -12.17
C GLY A 634 37.60 -13.91 -12.90
N PHE A 635 36.98 -13.78 -14.08
CA PHE A 635 36.81 -12.50 -14.76
C PHE A 635 35.45 -11.89 -14.42
N MET A 636 35.49 -10.66 -13.92
CA MET A 636 34.31 -9.90 -13.50
C MET A 636 34.27 -8.54 -14.19
N CYS A 637 33.05 -8.11 -14.46
CA CYS A 637 32.71 -6.84 -15.07
C CYS A 637 32.86 -5.68 -14.07
N SER A 638 32.19 -5.79 -12.93
CA SER A 638 32.18 -4.77 -11.88
C SER A 638 31.90 -5.41 -10.52
N TYR A 639 32.43 -4.80 -9.46
CA TYR A 639 32.16 -5.16 -8.08
C TYR A 639 31.51 -3.99 -7.34
N GLN A 640 30.32 -4.21 -6.78
CA GLN A 640 29.61 -3.23 -5.94
C GLN A 640 29.56 -3.73 -4.49
N ILE A 641 29.78 -2.83 -3.53
CA ILE A 641 29.91 -3.17 -2.11
C ILE A 641 29.25 -2.11 -1.21
N GLY A 642 28.57 -2.57 -0.16
CA GLY A 642 27.79 -1.74 0.76
C GLY A 642 28.47 -1.39 2.08
N ILE A 643 27.97 -0.32 2.70
CA ILE A 643 28.22 0.03 4.11
C ILE A 643 27.28 -0.77 5.03
N GLN A 644 27.73 -1.10 6.24
CA GLN A 644 27.08 -2.04 7.16
C GLN A 644 26.82 -1.46 8.57
N ASN A 645 26.46 -0.17 8.68
CA ASN A 645 26.40 0.57 9.95
C ASN A 645 25.18 0.27 10.87
N GLY A 646 24.68 -0.97 10.86
CA GLY A 646 23.53 -1.39 11.68
C GLY A 646 22.26 -0.57 11.40
N LEU A 647 21.36 -0.51 12.38
CA LEU A 647 20.13 0.27 12.29
C LEU A 647 20.43 1.78 12.33
N VAL A 648 19.92 2.52 11.34
CA VAL A 648 19.83 3.99 11.36
C VAL A 648 18.40 4.41 11.68
N GLY A 649 18.24 5.31 12.65
CA GLY A 649 16.96 5.59 13.30
C GLY A 649 16.51 7.02 13.03
N THR A 650 15.39 7.20 12.35
CA THR A 650 14.83 8.53 12.06
C THR A 650 13.66 8.86 12.98
N THR A 651 13.49 10.14 13.31
CA THR A 651 12.35 10.65 14.08
C THR A 651 11.68 11.77 13.30
N ASN A 652 10.34 11.74 13.23
CA ASN A 652 9.56 12.86 12.68
C ASN A 652 8.27 13.09 13.49
N TRP A 653 7.77 14.33 13.44
CA TRP A 653 6.53 14.75 14.09
C TRP A 653 5.48 15.12 13.04
N GLU A 654 4.24 14.72 13.27
CA GLU A 654 3.09 14.97 12.38
C GLU A 654 1.96 15.59 13.20
N ASN A 655 2.23 16.77 13.75
CA ASN A 655 1.34 17.44 14.68
C ASN A 655 0.34 18.31 13.91
N ALA A 656 -0.83 18.55 14.48
CA ALA A 656 -1.78 19.50 13.91
C ALA A 656 -2.56 20.24 15.01
N VAL A 657 -3.24 21.32 14.63
CA VAL A 657 -4.36 21.93 15.36
C VAL A 657 -5.50 22.23 14.39
N PHE A 658 -6.75 22.24 14.83
CA PHE A 658 -7.87 22.69 14.01
C PHE A 658 -9.02 23.28 14.83
N ALA A 659 -9.86 24.04 14.13
CA ALA A 659 -11.24 24.34 14.52
C ALA A 659 -12.17 24.12 13.32
N GLN A 660 -13.36 23.62 13.60
CA GLN A 660 -14.46 23.37 12.66
C GLN A 660 -15.73 23.92 13.33
N ASP A 661 -16.57 24.63 12.59
CA ASP A 661 -17.92 25.00 13.00
C ASP A 661 -18.91 24.53 11.94
N ASP A 662 -19.95 23.84 12.42
CA ASP A 662 -21.10 23.47 11.63
C ASP A 662 -22.26 24.36 12.09
N TYR A 663 -22.42 25.47 11.37
CA TYR A 663 -23.40 26.52 11.66
C TYR A 663 -24.71 26.24 10.93
N ARG A 664 -25.76 25.94 11.68
CA ARG A 664 -27.12 25.80 11.15
C ARG A 664 -27.77 27.18 11.06
N VAL A 665 -27.73 27.78 9.87
CA VAL A 665 -28.32 29.10 9.59
C VAL A 665 -29.83 29.10 9.81
N ASN A 666 -30.51 28.02 9.42
CA ASN A 666 -31.92 27.75 9.65
C ASN A 666 -32.21 26.25 9.43
N SER A 667 -33.47 25.81 9.51
CA SER A 667 -33.88 24.41 9.31
C SER A 667 -33.54 23.82 7.93
N LYS A 668 -33.24 24.66 6.92
CA LYS A 668 -32.88 24.22 5.56
C LYS A 668 -31.40 24.35 5.22
N LEU A 669 -30.66 25.27 5.84
CA LEU A 669 -29.27 25.58 5.48
C LEU A 669 -28.29 25.35 6.62
N THR A 670 -27.32 24.46 6.38
CA THR A 670 -26.12 24.30 7.20
C THR A 670 -24.89 24.78 6.42
N ILE A 671 -24.02 25.55 7.06
CA ILE A 671 -22.70 25.94 6.54
C ILE A 671 -21.64 25.23 7.39
N ASN A 672 -20.76 24.47 6.75
CA ASN A 672 -19.61 23.83 7.39
C ASN A 672 -18.36 24.65 7.05
N TYR A 673 -17.62 25.14 8.04
CA TYR A 673 -16.36 25.82 7.78
C TYR A 673 -15.33 25.49 8.86
N GLY A 674 -14.05 25.47 8.48
CA GLY A 674 -13.00 25.08 9.40
C GLY A 674 -11.61 25.40 8.87
N LEU A 675 -10.65 25.39 9.78
CA LEU A 675 -9.25 25.59 9.49
C LEU A 675 -8.45 24.56 10.28
N ARG A 676 -7.59 23.82 9.58
CA ARG A 676 -6.55 22.99 10.17
C ARG A 676 -5.18 23.58 9.86
N TYR A 677 -4.24 23.49 10.78
CA TYR A 677 -2.82 23.78 10.58
C TYR A 677 -2.02 22.51 10.86
N GLU A 678 -1.15 22.11 9.92
CA GLU A 678 -0.40 20.84 10.00
C GLU A 678 1.11 21.09 10.07
N TYR A 679 1.73 20.78 11.21
CA TYR A 679 3.17 20.85 11.40
C TYR A 679 3.81 19.47 11.18
N LEU A 680 4.17 19.21 9.92
CA LEU A 680 4.73 17.95 9.46
C LEU A 680 6.24 18.12 9.27
N THR A 681 7.06 17.61 10.21
CA THR A 681 8.51 17.72 10.10
C THR A 681 9.07 16.70 9.11
N ASN A 682 10.15 17.07 8.42
CA ASN A 682 10.97 16.08 7.75
C ASN A 682 11.64 15.14 8.80
N PRO A 683 11.98 13.89 8.45
CA PRO A 683 12.72 13.00 9.34
C PRO A 683 14.14 13.49 9.62
N ALA A 684 14.55 13.45 10.88
CA ALA A 684 15.94 13.64 11.31
C ALA A 684 16.49 12.33 11.90
N GLU A 685 17.75 11.98 11.61
CA GLU A 685 18.38 10.77 12.17
C GLU A 685 18.87 11.02 13.60
N GLN A 686 18.57 10.11 14.52
CA GLN A 686 18.70 10.24 15.97
C GLN A 686 20.11 10.51 16.49
N TYR A 687 21.14 10.29 15.67
CA TYR A 687 22.55 10.47 15.97
C TYR A 687 23.28 11.25 14.85
N GLY A 688 22.55 11.94 13.96
CA GLY A 688 23.12 12.65 12.81
C GLY A 688 23.62 11.75 11.67
N ARG A 689 23.28 10.45 11.66
CA ARG A 689 23.75 9.47 10.66
C ARG A 689 22.95 9.52 9.35
N GLN A 690 22.82 10.71 8.77
CA GLN A 690 22.25 10.91 7.44
C GLN A 690 23.01 11.98 6.66
N ALA A 691 22.98 11.88 5.34
CA ALA A 691 23.63 12.82 4.44
C ALA A 691 22.70 13.20 3.28
N ASN A 692 22.89 14.37 2.68
CA ASN A 692 22.16 14.84 1.51
C ASN A 692 23.16 15.26 0.44
N PHE A 693 22.94 14.84 -0.81
CA PHE A 693 23.78 15.27 -1.92
C PHE A 693 23.35 16.65 -2.42
N GLU A 694 24.24 17.62 -2.32
CA GLU A 694 23.95 19.00 -2.67
C GLU A 694 24.25 19.27 -4.16
N LEU A 695 23.19 19.50 -4.95
CA LEU A 695 23.27 19.63 -6.41
C LEU A 695 24.00 20.88 -6.92
N SER A 696 24.28 21.86 -6.05
CA SER A 696 25.05 23.07 -6.39
C SER A 696 26.55 22.92 -6.21
N THR A 697 26.99 22.07 -5.27
CA THR A 697 28.41 21.89 -4.91
C THR A 697 28.97 20.54 -5.35
N GLY A 698 28.12 19.52 -5.49
CA GLY A 698 28.55 18.14 -5.74
C GLY A 698 29.04 17.41 -4.49
N HIS A 699 28.78 17.96 -3.30
CA HIS A 699 29.24 17.41 -2.03
C HIS A 699 28.12 16.65 -1.30
N LEU A 700 28.49 15.71 -0.42
CA LEU A 700 27.61 15.13 0.59
C LEU A 700 27.65 15.99 1.86
N VAL A 701 26.53 16.64 2.16
CA VAL A 701 26.33 17.40 3.41
C VAL A 701 25.83 16.45 4.49
N LEU A 702 26.57 16.31 5.59
CA LEU A 702 26.17 15.49 6.75
C LEU A 702 25.28 16.29 7.71
N ALA A 703 24.35 15.60 8.37
CA ALA A 703 23.57 16.20 9.45
C ALA A 703 24.47 16.56 10.64
N GLN A 704 24.34 17.78 11.16
CA GLN A 704 25.21 18.27 12.24
C GLN A 704 24.94 17.62 13.59
N ASN A 705 23.69 17.19 13.84
CA ASN A 705 23.22 16.57 15.07
C ASN A 705 21.84 15.93 14.86
N SER A 706 21.24 15.40 15.93
CA SER A 706 19.98 14.66 15.91
C SER A 706 18.70 15.46 15.59
N SER A 707 18.80 16.79 15.50
CA SER A 707 17.70 17.67 15.10
C SER A 707 17.78 18.13 13.62
N ASP A 708 18.87 17.82 12.93
CA ASP A 708 19.13 18.26 11.57
C ASP A 708 18.56 17.28 10.53
N SER A 709 17.41 17.64 9.94
CA SER A 709 16.75 16.90 8.87
C SER A 709 17.36 17.13 7.48
N LEU A 710 18.41 17.95 7.33
CA LEU A 710 19.03 18.37 6.06
C LEU A 710 18.08 19.00 5.03
N THR A 711 16.86 19.32 5.47
CA THR A 711 15.71 19.72 4.67
C THR A 711 14.85 20.65 5.52
N LYS A 712 14.37 21.76 4.95
CA LYS A 712 13.58 22.74 5.71
C LYS A 712 12.15 22.19 5.90
N THR A 713 11.67 22.19 7.14
CA THR A 713 10.27 21.88 7.44
C THR A 713 9.38 23.01 6.93
N ASP A 714 8.41 22.70 6.06
CA ASP A 714 7.41 23.67 5.62
C ASP A 714 6.45 24.00 6.78
N LYS A 715 6.25 25.30 7.03
CA LYS A 715 5.42 25.84 8.11
C LYS A 715 4.15 26.53 7.59
N ASN A 716 3.83 26.38 6.30
CA ASN A 716 2.73 27.09 5.64
C ASN A 716 1.51 26.19 5.37
N ASN A 717 1.42 25.03 6.03
CA ASN A 717 0.39 24.02 5.75
C ASN A 717 -0.96 24.37 6.43
N PHE A 718 -1.59 25.45 5.96
CA PHE A 718 -2.93 25.85 6.36
C PHE A 718 -3.96 25.18 5.44
N SER A 719 -4.82 24.37 6.03
CA SER A 719 -5.84 23.52 5.41
C SER A 719 -7.25 24.07 5.67
N PRO A 720 -7.70 25.12 4.96
CA PRO A 720 -9.09 25.58 5.06
C PRO A 720 -10.08 24.55 4.53
N ARG A 721 -11.29 24.61 5.10
CA ARG A 721 -12.49 23.87 4.71
C ARG A 721 -13.65 24.85 4.65
N VAL A 722 -14.45 24.77 3.59
CA VAL A 722 -15.72 25.49 3.50
C VAL A 722 -16.70 24.67 2.67
N GLY A 723 -17.96 24.65 3.08
CA GLY A 723 -19.02 23.99 2.35
C GLY A 723 -20.39 24.27 2.95
N PHE A 724 -21.41 23.71 2.31
CA PHE A 724 -22.80 23.90 2.68
C PHE A 724 -23.60 22.63 2.39
N ALA A 725 -24.73 22.51 3.08
CA ALA A 725 -25.80 21.59 2.74
C ALA A 725 -27.14 22.35 2.83
N TYR A 726 -27.94 22.29 1.76
CA TYR A 726 -29.19 22.99 1.62
C TYR A 726 -30.33 22.03 1.26
N ASP A 727 -31.28 21.87 2.17
CA ASP A 727 -32.52 21.12 1.96
C ASP A 727 -33.55 21.98 1.21
N LEU A 728 -33.80 21.61 -0.04
CA LEU A 728 -34.70 22.31 -0.94
C LEU A 728 -36.15 22.27 -0.45
N SER A 729 -36.62 21.13 0.09
CA SER A 729 -38.00 21.00 0.55
C SER A 729 -38.17 21.46 2.00
N GLY A 730 -37.19 21.23 2.87
CA GLY A 730 -37.34 21.34 4.32
C GLY A 730 -37.94 20.07 4.95
N GLU A 731 -37.86 18.94 4.23
CA GLU A 731 -38.37 17.64 4.68
C GLU A 731 -37.25 16.60 4.89
N GLY A 732 -35.98 16.98 4.69
CA GLY A 732 -34.84 16.07 4.70
C GLY A 732 -34.82 15.07 3.55
N LYS A 733 -35.39 15.42 2.38
CA LYS A 733 -35.53 14.50 1.22
C LYS A 733 -34.83 14.97 -0.07
N ARG A 734 -34.50 16.26 -0.17
CA ARG A 734 -33.92 16.88 -1.38
C ARG A 734 -32.80 17.83 -0.98
N VAL A 735 -31.54 17.41 -1.13
CA VAL A 735 -30.39 18.21 -0.68
C VAL A 735 -29.51 18.59 -1.85
N ILE A 736 -29.09 19.85 -1.92
CA ILE A 736 -27.89 20.26 -2.65
C ILE A 736 -26.81 20.55 -1.61
N ARG A 737 -25.67 19.89 -1.75
CA ARG A 737 -24.49 20.09 -0.90
C ARG A 737 -23.24 20.26 -1.73
N GLY A 738 -22.24 20.93 -1.18
CA GLY A 738 -20.99 21.19 -1.90
C GLY A 738 -19.95 21.83 -1.00
N GLY A 739 -18.69 21.80 -1.44
CA GLY A 739 -17.61 22.37 -0.66
C GLY A 739 -16.26 22.39 -1.37
N TYR A 740 -15.30 22.98 -0.68
CA TYR A 740 -13.90 23.11 -1.06
C TYR A 740 -12.99 22.86 0.14
N GLY A 741 -11.84 22.23 -0.08
CA GLY A 741 -10.79 22.13 0.93
C GLY A 741 -9.40 21.94 0.33
N LEU A 742 -8.37 22.47 1.01
CA LEU A 742 -6.96 22.22 0.71
C LEU A 742 -6.37 21.21 1.69
N PHE A 743 -5.85 20.10 1.20
CA PHE A 743 -5.34 18.98 2.01
C PHE A 743 -3.84 18.81 1.79
N TYR A 744 -3.07 18.56 2.85
CA TYR A 744 -1.67 18.16 2.76
C TYR A 744 -1.51 16.68 3.09
N PHE A 745 -0.53 16.02 2.48
CA PHE A 745 -0.20 14.63 2.76
C PHE A 745 1.30 14.37 2.59
N LEU A 746 1.80 13.30 3.21
CA LEU A 746 3.21 12.92 3.11
C LEU A 746 3.41 11.93 1.97
N ASP A 747 3.82 12.44 0.83
CA ASP A 747 4.22 11.67 -0.35
C ASP A 747 5.63 11.08 -0.13
N ARG A 748 5.67 9.87 0.45
CA ARG A 748 6.90 9.19 0.90
C ARG A 748 7.34 8.09 -0.08
N GLY A 749 8.65 7.85 -0.12
CA GLY A 749 9.30 7.10 -1.21
C GLY A 749 9.70 5.65 -0.93
N GLY A 750 9.35 5.07 0.22
CA GLY A 750 9.89 3.77 0.66
C GLY A 750 11.33 3.85 1.18
N ILE A 751 11.89 2.71 1.56
CA ILE A 751 13.21 2.62 2.21
C ILE A 751 14.36 3.12 1.32
N ASN A 752 14.27 2.93 0.01
CA ASN A 752 15.32 3.29 -0.96
C ASN A 752 15.55 4.80 -1.08
N ASN A 753 14.58 5.62 -0.68
CA ASN A 753 14.54 7.06 -0.94
C ASN A 753 14.66 7.90 0.35
N GLN A 754 15.43 7.41 1.33
CA GLN A 754 15.71 8.08 2.61
C GLN A 754 17.14 8.66 2.62
N LEU A 755 17.34 9.83 3.23
CA LEU A 755 18.68 10.45 3.33
C LEU A 755 19.69 9.61 4.14
N ALA A 756 19.20 8.77 5.05
CA ALA A 756 20.03 7.79 5.76
C ALA A 756 20.48 6.59 4.89
N GLN A 757 20.04 6.50 3.62
CA GLN A 757 20.60 5.57 2.62
C GLN A 757 21.84 6.14 1.90
N ASN A 758 22.21 7.40 2.10
CA ASN A 758 23.43 7.97 1.52
C ASN A 758 24.71 7.51 2.26
N PRO A 759 25.85 7.44 1.56
CA PRO A 759 27.16 7.44 2.18
C PRO A 759 27.38 8.67 3.08
N PRO A 760 28.24 8.61 4.13
CA PRO A 760 29.04 7.47 4.56
C PRO A 760 28.30 6.54 5.53
N PHE A 761 26.99 6.73 5.71
CA PHE A 761 26.21 5.97 6.70
C PHE A 761 25.63 4.69 6.12
N SER A 762 25.20 4.72 4.87
CA SER A 762 24.68 3.57 4.13
C SER A 762 25.02 3.70 2.64
N GLY A 763 24.29 3.05 1.76
CA GLY A 763 24.56 3.05 0.32
C GLY A 763 25.72 2.11 -0.04
N SER A 764 26.29 2.33 -1.22
CA SER A 764 27.28 1.44 -1.82
C SER A 764 28.19 2.15 -2.80
N SER A 765 29.40 1.62 -2.99
CA SER A 765 30.31 2.00 -4.07
C SER A 765 30.35 0.90 -5.14
N SER A 766 30.43 1.28 -6.41
CA SER A 766 30.52 0.39 -7.56
C SER A 766 31.83 0.64 -8.32
N TYR A 767 32.68 -0.37 -8.40
CA TYR A 767 33.99 -0.30 -9.04
C TYR A 767 33.98 -1.09 -10.36
N SER A 768 34.35 -0.45 -11.48
CA SER A 768 34.35 -1.09 -12.81
C SER A 768 35.76 -1.48 -13.26
N PHE A 769 35.84 -2.47 -14.15
CA PHE A 769 37.10 -2.81 -14.81
C PHE A 769 37.63 -1.68 -15.71
N ASN A 770 36.74 -0.82 -16.21
CA ASN A 770 37.08 0.37 -16.99
C ASN A 770 37.92 1.37 -16.18
N ASP A 771 37.69 1.45 -14.86
CA ASP A 771 38.40 2.35 -13.94
C ASP A 771 39.73 1.75 -13.46
N GLY A 772 40.25 0.74 -14.17
CA GLY A 772 41.53 0.08 -13.88
C GLY A 772 41.49 -1.00 -12.80
N TYR A 773 40.32 -1.35 -12.25
CA TYR A 773 40.22 -2.42 -11.25
C TYR A 773 40.13 -3.82 -11.89
N ARG A 774 40.51 -4.86 -11.14
CA ARG A 774 40.23 -6.27 -11.47
C ARG A 774 39.88 -7.05 -10.22
N PHE A 775 38.78 -7.81 -10.29
CA PHE A 775 38.23 -8.58 -9.18
C PHE A 775 38.09 -10.05 -9.55
N THR A 776 38.36 -10.92 -8.58
CA THR A 776 37.91 -12.31 -8.55
C THR A 776 37.10 -12.52 -7.27
N PHE A 777 36.51 -13.70 -7.07
CA PHE A 777 35.95 -14.06 -5.76
C PHE A 777 37.00 -14.17 -4.65
N THR A 778 38.29 -14.29 -4.99
CA THR A 778 39.38 -14.49 -4.03
C THR A 778 40.21 -13.24 -3.75
N GLY A 779 39.91 -12.11 -4.39
CA GLY A 779 40.58 -10.83 -4.11
C GLY A 779 40.64 -9.87 -5.30
N GLN A 780 41.44 -8.82 -5.14
CA GLN A 780 41.72 -7.83 -6.18
C GLN A 780 43.14 -8.02 -6.75
N GLY A 781 43.30 -7.75 -8.05
CA GLY A 781 44.63 -7.63 -8.70
C GLY A 781 45.18 -6.21 -8.67
N PRO A 782 46.45 -5.98 -9.05
CA PRO A 782 47.04 -4.65 -9.09
C PRO A 782 46.21 -3.67 -9.95
N LEU A 783 46.06 -2.43 -9.47
CA LEU A 783 45.36 -1.38 -10.22
C LEU A 783 46.04 -1.12 -11.58
N ASN A 784 45.22 -0.87 -12.60
CA ASN A 784 45.61 -0.69 -14.01
C ASN A 784 46.32 -1.90 -14.64
N ASN A 785 46.25 -3.09 -14.02
CA ASN A 785 46.75 -4.34 -14.58
C ASN A 785 45.57 -5.21 -15.03
N ASN A 786 45.60 -5.73 -16.26
CA ASN A 786 44.54 -6.59 -16.80
C ASN A 786 44.69 -8.08 -16.43
N ASN A 787 45.81 -8.48 -15.81
CA ASN A 787 46.06 -9.87 -15.46
C ASN A 787 45.32 -10.30 -14.17
N ASN A 788 44.21 -11.02 -14.34
CA ASN A 788 43.43 -11.52 -13.22
C ASN A 788 44.10 -12.68 -12.45
N THR A 789 45.16 -13.32 -12.97
CA THR A 789 45.92 -14.31 -12.18
C THR A 789 46.76 -13.66 -11.08
N LEU A 790 46.83 -12.32 -11.05
CA LEU A 790 47.39 -11.54 -9.96
C LEU A 790 46.33 -11.16 -8.90
N ALA A 791 45.04 -11.43 -9.16
CA ALA A 791 43.95 -11.28 -8.19
C ALA A 791 43.80 -12.54 -7.31
N THR A 792 44.94 -13.03 -6.83
CA THR A 792 45.15 -14.34 -6.17
C THR A 792 45.39 -14.19 -4.66
N ALA A 793 44.53 -13.39 -4.02
CA ALA A 793 44.48 -13.10 -2.57
C ALA A 793 45.56 -12.16 -1.98
N ALA A 794 46.33 -11.45 -2.82
CA ALA A 794 47.34 -10.50 -2.35
C ALA A 794 46.80 -9.12 -1.88
N LEU A 795 45.62 -8.70 -2.34
CA LEU A 795 44.97 -7.44 -1.97
C LEU A 795 43.49 -7.67 -1.62
N PRO A 796 42.95 -7.03 -0.56
CA PRO A 796 41.53 -7.10 -0.24
C PRO A 796 40.70 -6.46 -1.35
N LEU A 797 39.48 -6.97 -1.59
CA LEU A 797 38.52 -6.30 -2.46
C LEU A 797 38.23 -4.88 -1.93
N PRO A 798 37.92 -3.89 -2.79
CA PRO A 798 37.62 -2.54 -2.37
C PRO A 798 36.52 -2.51 -1.30
N THR A 799 36.65 -1.59 -0.36
CA THR A 799 35.59 -1.23 0.59
C THR A 799 34.93 0.08 0.17
N VAL A 800 33.83 0.47 0.81
CA VAL A 800 33.27 1.82 0.58
C VAL A 800 34.18 2.86 1.22
N ASN A 801 34.53 3.89 0.47
CA ASN A 801 35.29 5.02 1.00
C ASN A 801 34.38 5.91 1.87
N THR A 802 34.80 6.20 3.10
CA THR A 802 34.06 7.04 4.06
C THR A 802 34.88 8.24 4.56
N SER A 803 36.01 8.53 3.90
CA SER A 803 36.90 9.65 4.23
C SER A 803 36.27 11.03 4.01
N SER A 804 36.78 12.05 4.70
CA SER A 804 36.37 13.45 4.49
C SER A 804 36.61 13.94 3.05
N THR A 805 37.65 13.44 2.37
CA THR A 805 37.89 13.72 0.94
C THR A 805 36.82 13.14 0.04
N PHE A 806 36.26 11.98 0.39
CA PHE A 806 35.14 11.38 -0.34
C PHE A 806 33.83 12.16 -0.13
N LEU A 807 33.60 12.79 1.02
CA LEU A 807 32.40 13.62 1.23
C LEU A 807 32.34 14.82 0.26
N ASN A 808 33.49 15.39 -0.08
CA ASN A 808 33.59 16.49 -1.05
C ASN A 808 33.60 16.01 -2.52
N ASN A 809 33.83 14.71 -2.77
CA ASN A 809 33.81 14.13 -4.11
C ASN A 809 33.49 12.63 -4.02
N PRO A 810 32.20 12.23 -3.97
CA PRO A 810 31.78 10.88 -3.55
C PRO A 810 31.90 9.83 -4.66
N LEU A 811 33.08 9.76 -5.29
CA LEU A 811 33.36 8.93 -6.46
C LEU A 811 32.86 7.49 -6.32
N ASN A 812 32.35 6.94 -7.42
CA ASN A 812 31.84 5.57 -7.54
C ASN A 812 30.61 5.25 -6.67
N ALA A 813 29.94 6.24 -6.08
CA ALA A 813 28.73 6.03 -5.27
C ALA A 813 27.42 6.38 -6.01
N ASP A 814 26.35 5.68 -5.64
CA ASP A 814 24.98 6.13 -5.87
C ASP A 814 24.57 7.10 -4.75
N VAL A 815 23.93 8.22 -5.09
CA VAL A 815 23.53 9.26 -4.13
C VAL A 815 22.08 9.73 -4.32
N LEU A 816 21.50 10.21 -3.22
CA LEU A 816 20.17 10.82 -3.14
C LEU A 816 20.30 12.31 -2.78
N ALA A 817 19.72 13.17 -3.61
CA ALA A 817 19.54 14.59 -3.38
C ALA A 817 18.08 14.89 -3.06
N VAL A 818 17.79 15.44 -1.90
CA VAL A 818 16.48 16.02 -1.58
C VAL A 818 16.61 17.53 -1.61
N ILE A 819 15.85 18.20 -2.48
CA ILE A 819 15.86 19.67 -2.56
C ILE A 819 15.42 20.25 -1.20
N PRO A 820 16.28 21.02 -0.50
CA PRO A 820 15.98 21.44 0.88
C PRO A 820 14.80 22.39 1.04
N SER A 821 14.29 22.96 -0.06
CA SER A 821 13.14 23.86 -0.13
C SER A 821 11.86 23.22 -0.70
N ASN A 822 11.82 21.89 -0.87
CA ASN A 822 10.61 21.17 -1.27
C ASN A 822 9.44 21.50 -0.33
N LYS A 823 8.26 21.79 -0.90
CA LYS A 823 7.02 21.96 -0.14
C LYS A 823 6.33 20.62 0.09
N ILE A 824 5.37 20.60 1.01
CA ILE A 824 4.53 19.42 1.23
C ILE A 824 3.51 19.26 0.09
N SER A 825 3.35 18.02 -0.38
CA SER A 825 2.36 17.65 -1.39
C SER A 825 0.95 17.98 -0.93
N ASN A 826 0.20 18.66 -1.79
CA ASN A 826 -1.12 19.18 -1.45
C ASN A 826 -2.14 18.99 -2.57
N VAL A 827 -3.41 18.90 -2.18
CA VAL A 827 -4.54 18.68 -3.07
C VAL A 827 -5.64 19.66 -2.73
N HIS A 828 -6.04 20.48 -3.71
CA HIS A 828 -7.32 21.17 -3.67
C HIS A 828 -8.41 20.17 -4.06
N GLN A 829 -9.38 19.93 -3.18
CA GLN A 829 -10.57 19.14 -3.46
C GLN A 829 -11.78 20.08 -3.52
N PHE A 830 -12.72 19.81 -4.44
CA PHE A 830 -14.00 20.50 -4.48
C PHE A 830 -15.09 19.59 -5.07
N ASN A 831 -16.33 19.81 -4.62
CA ASN A 831 -17.48 19.06 -5.09
C ASN A 831 -18.78 19.87 -5.05
N ILE A 832 -19.76 19.37 -5.81
CA ILE A 832 -21.18 19.71 -5.67
C ILE A 832 -22.01 18.45 -5.95
N GLN A 833 -23.00 18.18 -5.12
CA GLN A 833 -23.84 16.98 -5.19
C GLN A 833 -25.31 17.31 -4.92
N TYR A 834 -26.19 16.75 -5.75
CA TYR A 834 -27.63 16.66 -5.52
C TYR A 834 -27.96 15.28 -4.95
N GLN A 835 -28.77 15.23 -3.89
CA GLN A 835 -29.29 14.00 -3.30
C GLN A 835 -30.82 14.03 -3.23
N GLN A 836 -31.46 12.93 -3.62
CA GLN A 836 -32.91 12.74 -3.58
C GLN A 836 -33.24 11.40 -2.92
N GLN A 837 -34.01 11.43 -1.84
CA GLN A 837 -34.68 10.24 -1.33
C GLN A 837 -35.83 9.88 -2.28
N LEU A 838 -35.77 8.73 -2.93
CA LEU A 838 -36.75 8.25 -3.92
C LEU A 838 -37.86 7.42 -3.28
N THR A 839 -37.51 6.61 -2.28
CA THR A 839 -38.45 5.86 -1.44
C THR A 839 -37.99 5.93 0.02
N LYS A 840 -38.79 5.44 0.97
CA LYS A 840 -38.34 5.37 2.37
C LYS A 840 -36.98 4.65 2.54
N ASP A 841 -36.67 3.68 1.67
CA ASP A 841 -35.46 2.85 1.74
C ASP A 841 -34.47 3.07 0.59
N THR A 842 -34.65 4.08 -0.27
CA THR A 842 -33.82 4.24 -1.48
C THR A 842 -33.53 5.71 -1.78
N ALA A 843 -32.27 6.03 -2.05
CA ALA A 843 -31.81 7.38 -2.42
C ALA A 843 -30.89 7.37 -3.64
N LEU A 844 -30.95 8.47 -4.40
CA LEU A 844 -30.11 8.76 -5.55
C LEU A 844 -29.22 9.97 -5.23
N SER A 845 -27.92 9.83 -5.46
CA SER A 845 -26.94 10.91 -5.41
C SER A 845 -26.32 11.12 -6.79
N VAL A 846 -26.20 12.38 -7.23
CA VAL A 846 -25.52 12.78 -8.47
C VAL A 846 -24.62 13.97 -8.14
N GLY A 847 -23.32 13.88 -8.40
CA GLY A 847 -22.39 14.96 -8.10
C GLY A 847 -21.23 15.08 -9.06
N TYR A 848 -20.65 16.27 -9.10
CA TYR A 848 -19.36 16.54 -9.74
C TYR A 848 -18.30 16.63 -8.65
N VAL A 849 -17.17 15.94 -8.85
CA VAL A 849 -16.03 15.93 -7.93
C VAL A 849 -14.75 16.19 -8.72
N GLY A 850 -13.99 17.19 -8.28
CA GLY A 850 -12.73 17.59 -8.88
C GLY A 850 -11.59 17.67 -7.86
N THR A 851 -10.38 17.33 -8.30
CA THR A 851 -9.16 17.51 -7.50
C THR A 851 -8.04 18.15 -8.33
N ARG A 852 -7.17 18.92 -7.66
CA ARG A 852 -5.98 19.55 -8.27
C ARG A 852 -4.78 19.34 -7.33
N GLY A 853 -3.89 18.43 -7.69
CA GLY A 853 -2.66 18.14 -6.95
C GLY A 853 -1.53 19.10 -7.33
N ARG A 854 -0.83 19.61 -6.31
CA ARG A 854 0.34 20.51 -6.42
C ARG A 854 1.44 20.03 -5.46
N ASN A 855 2.68 20.44 -5.74
CA ASN A 855 3.86 20.07 -4.96
C ASN A 855 4.01 18.55 -4.76
N LEU A 856 3.50 17.76 -5.70
CA LEU A 856 3.55 16.30 -5.62
C LEU A 856 4.99 15.85 -5.83
N VAL A 857 5.43 14.84 -5.07
CA VAL A 857 6.83 14.43 -5.14
C VAL A 857 7.13 13.76 -6.49
N ILE A 858 8.25 14.11 -7.11
CA ILE A 858 8.79 13.44 -8.29
C ILE A 858 10.23 13.00 -8.01
N TYR A 859 10.61 11.89 -8.62
CA TYR A 859 11.95 11.34 -8.55
C TYR A 859 12.52 11.26 -9.97
N TYR A 860 13.72 11.79 -10.19
CA TYR A 860 14.47 11.67 -11.44
C TYR A 860 15.99 11.59 -11.18
N ASN A 861 16.74 10.97 -12.07
CA ASN A 861 18.17 10.67 -11.93
C ASN A 861 18.94 11.65 -12.81
N LEU A 862 19.70 12.54 -12.19
CA LEU A 862 20.41 13.61 -12.88
C LEU A 862 21.57 13.09 -13.75
N ASN A 863 22.14 11.94 -13.37
CA ASN A 863 23.12 11.20 -14.18
C ASN A 863 22.46 10.23 -15.18
N GLY A 864 21.13 10.18 -15.22
CA GLY A 864 20.38 9.41 -16.21
C GLY A 864 20.43 10.05 -17.60
N SER A 865 20.03 9.30 -18.63
CA SER A 865 19.93 9.83 -19.99
C SER A 865 18.78 10.84 -20.10
N VAL A 866 19.12 12.14 -20.04
CA VAL A 866 18.15 13.22 -20.19
C VAL A 866 17.62 13.27 -21.62
N ILE A 867 16.32 13.04 -21.81
CA ILE A 867 15.64 13.26 -23.09
C ILE A 867 15.39 14.76 -23.26
N THR A 868 16.28 15.45 -23.98
CA THR A 868 16.00 16.79 -24.50
C THR A 868 16.15 16.80 -26.02
N THR A 869 15.43 17.72 -26.67
CA THR A 869 15.47 18.07 -28.11
C THR A 869 16.78 17.69 -28.81
N GLY A 870 16.83 16.52 -29.46
CA GLY A 870 17.99 16.11 -30.26
C GLY A 870 18.62 14.76 -29.91
N THR A 871 18.76 14.36 -28.63
CA THR A 871 19.73 13.29 -28.34
C THR A 871 19.50 12.58 -27.01
N ALA A 872 19.94 11.31 -26.92
CA ALA A 872 20.51 10.83 -25.66
C ALA A 872 21.90 11.42 -25.63
N VAL A 873 22.20 12.22 -24.62
CA VAL A 873 23.59 12.59 -24.34
C VAL A 873 23.97 11.83 -23.08
N PRO A 874 24.93 10.88 -23.14
CA PRO A 874 25.53 10.32 -21.95
C PRO A 874 26.11 11.42 -21.06
N CYS A 875 26.17 11.21 -19.76
CA CYS A 875 26.95 12.09 -18.89
C CYS A 875 28.44 11.96 -19.29
N PRO A 876 29.18 13.07 -19.54
CA PRO A 876 28.79 14.47 -19.49
C PRO A 876 28.23 15.03 -20.82
N ILE A 877 27.32 16.01 -20.70
CA ILE A 877 26.68 16.68 -21.86
C ILE A 877 27.63 17.71 -22.49
N SER A 878 28.06 17.48 -23.72
CA SER A 878 28.77 18.51 -24.51
C SER A 878 27.80 19.59 -25.00
N GLY A 879 28.10 20.86 -24.74
CA GLY A 879 27.46 22.01 -25.40
C GLY A 879 26.19 22.59 -24.74
N ARG A 880 25.83 22.24 -23.50
CA ARG A 880 24.76 22.93 -22.75
C ARG A 880 25.26 23.58 -21.46
N THR A 881 25.05 24.89 -21.34
CA THR A 881 25.25 25.67 -20.11
C THR A 881 24.07 25.53 -19.13
N LEU A 882 23.73 24.29 -18.78
CA LEU A 882 22.85 23.94 -17.66
C LEU A 882 23.53 22.80 -16.90
N GLY A 883 24.45 23.14 -16.00
CA GLY A 883 25.04 22.19 -15.06
C GLY A 883 23.98 21.62 -14.10
N ASN A 884 24.20 20.48 -13.45
CA ASN A 884 25.45 19.77 -13.22
C ASN A 884 25.24 18.28 -13.45
N CYS A 885 26.02 17.63 -14.32
CA CYS A 885 26.11 16.18 -14.38
C CYS A 885 27.38 15.73 -13.65
N TYR A 886 27.33 14.62 -12.92
CA TYR A 886 28.40 14.20 -12.02
C TYR A 886 29.05 12.91 -12.52
N PRO A 887 29.95 12.97 -13.51
CA PRO A 887 30.45 11.78 -14.22
C PRO A 887 31.26 10.81 -13.34
N GLY A 888 31.74 11.25 -12.17
CA GLY A 888 32.38 10.38 -11.18
C GLY A 888 31.41 9.62 -10.27
N LEU A 889 30.09 9.81 -10.40
CA LEU A 889 29.05 9.18 -9.59
C LEU A 889 28.23 8.18 -10.41
N GLY A 890 27.58 7.25 -9.71
CA GLY A 890 26.57 6.36 -10.29
C GLY A 890 25.27 7.10 -10.56
N ALA A 891 24.16 6.64 -9.95
CA ALA A 891 22.90 7.34 -9.98
C ALA A 891 22.91 8.55 -9.03
N VAL A 892 22.43 9.70 -9.51
CA VAL A 892 22.17 10.91 -8.72
C VAL A 892 20.67 11.11 -8.65
N ASN A 893 20.02 10.42 -7.72
CA ASN A 893 18.57 10.40 -7.60
C ASN A 893 18.10 11.68 -6.90
N VAL A 894 17.27 12.48 -7.57
CA VAL A 894 16.75 13.76 -7.08
C VAL A 894 15.29 13.60 -6.66
N ARG A 895 14.94 14.04 -5.45
CA ARG A 895 13.56 14.21 -4.96
C ARG A 895 13.18 15.69 -5.03
N ALA A 896 12.21 16.01 -5.88
CA ALA A 896 11.68 17.36 -6.07
C ALA A 896 10.16 17.41 -5.89
N ASP A 897 9.59 18.61 -5.69
CA ASP A 897 8.15 18.85 -5.57
C ASP A 897 7.51 19.37 -6.88
N GLY A 898 8.12 19.09 -8.04
CA GLY A 898 7.63 19.55 -9.34
C GLY A 898 6.34 18.88 -9.85
N GLY A 899 5.78 17.92 -9.11
CA GLY A 899 4.64 17.10 -9.54
C GLY A 899 3.29 17.83 -9.44
N ARG A 900 2.40 17.52 -10.38
CA ARG A 900 1.07 18.12 -10.56
C ARG A 900 0.08 17.06 -11.05
N ALA A 901 -1.15 17.09 -10.54
CA ALA A 901 -2.23 16.21 -10.98
C ALA A 901 -3.56 16.98 -11.12
N GLN A 902 -4.45 16.47 -11.96
CA GLN A 902 -5.82 16.96 -12.15
C GLN A 902 -6.76 15.76 -12.30
N TYR A 903 -7.91 15.84 -11.63
CA TYR A 903 -9.02 14.93 -11.79
C TYR A 903 -10.32 15.71 -11.89
N ASP A 904 -11.21 15.27 -12.77
CA ASP A 904 -12.57 15.78 -12.93
C ASP A 904 -13.51 14.59 -13.16
N SER A 905 -14.66 14.56 -12.47
CA SER A 905 -15.59 13.43 -12.58
C SER A 905 -17.06 13.79 -12.36
N LEU A 906 -17.93 13.05 -13.04
CA LEU A 906 -19.34 12.86 -12.70
C LEU A 906 -19.47 11.55 -11.93
N GLN A 907 -20.11 11.61 -10.76
CA GLN A 907 -20.33 10.48 -9.87
C GLN A 907 -21.83 10.32 -9.61
N VAL A 908 -22.35 9.11 -9.86
CA VAL A 908 -23.76 8.75 -9.67
C VAL A 908 -23.84 7.54 -8.77
N GLN A 909 -24.74 7.56 -7.80
CA GLN A 909 -24.94 6.47 -6.86
C GLN A 909 -26.43 6.29 -6.57
N LEU A 910 -26.91 5.05 -6.68
CA LEU A 910 -28.24 4.63 -6.24
C LEU A 910 -28.06 3.63 -5.09
N GLU A 911 -28.49 4.01 -3.90
CA GLU A 911 -28.40 3.17 -2.71
C GLU A 911 -29.79 2.74 -2.24
N ARG A 912 -29.91 1.46 -1.89
CA ARG A 912 -31.03 0.91 -1.11
C ARG A 912 -30.48 0.25 0.15
N ARG A 913 -30.80 0.83 1.32
CA ARG A 913 -30.54 0.22 2.63
C ARG A 913 -31.28 -1.11 2.80
N PHE A 914 -30.80 -1.96 3.70
CA PHE A 914 -31.43 -3.26 3.96
C PHE A 914 -32.89 -3.11 4.47
N SER A 915 -33.85 -3.48 3.62
CA SER A 915 -35.27 -3.46 3.94
C SER A 915 -36.03 -4.52 3.17
N LYS A 916 -36.90 -5.27 3.87
CA LYS A 916 -37.66 -6.43 3.35
C LYS A 916 -36.76 -7.49 2.69
N GLY A 917 -35.61 -7.79 3.29
CA GLY A 917 -34.67 -8.79 2.81
C GLY A 917 -33.65 -8.30 1.78
N TRP A 918 -33.72 -7.05 1.31
CA TRP A 918 -32.89 -6.59 0.19
C TRP A 918 -32.15 -5.27 0.47
N GLN A 919 -30.84 -5.28 0.21
CA GLN A 919 -29.91 -4.14 0.19
C GLN A 919 -29.13 -4.14 -1.14
N TYR A 920 -28.87 -2.97 -1.72
CA TYR A 920 -27.97 -2.84 -2.87
C TYR A 920 -27.33 -1.44 -2.95
N ILE A 921 -26.17 -1.35 -3.61
CA ILE A 921 -25.57 -0.09 -4.05
C ILE A 921 -25.18 -0.24 -5.53
N ALA A 922 -25.58 0.73 -6.36
CA ALA A 922 -25.10 0.89 -7.73
C ALA A 922 -24.34 2.20 -7.85
N SER A 923 -23.06 2.14 -8.20
CA SER A 923 -22.15 3.28 -8.33
C SER A 923 -21.62 3.38 -9.76
N TYR A 924 -21.65 4.58 -10.33
CA TYR A 924 -21.05 4.91 -11.63
C TYR A 924 -20.15 6.14 -11.50
N THR A 925 -19.00 6.10 -12.16
CA THR A 925 -18.08 7.22 -12.27
C THR A 925 -17.69 7.38 -13.74
N TYR A 926 -17.92 8.59 -14.27
CA TYR A 926 -17.31 9.06 -15.51
C TYR A 926 -16.23 10.09 -15.15
N SER A 927 -14.98 9.92 -15.60
CA SER A 927 -13.88 10.77 -15.16
C SER A 927 -12.75 10.98 -16.16
N LYS A 928 -11.85 11.92 -15.86
CA LYS A 928 -10.55 12.08 -16.52
C LYS A 928 -9.46 12.44 -15.52
N THR A 929 -8.36 11.70 -15.53
CA THR A 929 -7.15 11.94 -14.73
C THR A 929 -5.97 12.36 -15.61
N LYS A 930 -5.25 13.43 -15.23
CA LYS A 930 -3.99 13.87 -15.85
C LYS A 930 -2.92 14.16 -14.80
N ASP A 931 -1.67 13.74 -15.06
CA ASP A 931 -0.52 14.04 -14.20
C ASP A 931 0.81 14.11 -14.98
N ASN A 932 1.89 14.49 -14.32
CA ASN A 932 3.28 14.40 -14.81
C ASN A 932 4.14 13.41 -13.98
N GLY A 933 3.53 12.38 -13.38
CA GLY A 933 4.27 11.34 -12.65
C GLY A 933 3.46 10.62 -11.58
N GLU A 934 3.67 9.31 -11.48
CA GLU A 934 2.99 8.39 -10.55
C GLU A 934 3.50 8.44 -9.09
N GLY A 935 4.54 9.23 -8.81
CA GLY A 935 5.21 9.26 -7.50
C GLY A 935 6.34 8.25 -7.39
N ALA A 936 6.72 7.90 -6.16
CA ALA A 936 7.91 7.07 -5.93
C ALA A 936 7.71 5.56 -6.13
N PHE A 937 6.48 5.08 -5.95
CA PHE A 937 6.22 3.66 -5.68
C PHE A 937 5.41 2.93 -6.77
N ASP A 938 4.82 3.66 -7.73
CA ASP A 938 3.98 3.07 -8.79
C ASP A 938 4.63 3.18 -10.20
N ARG A 939 5.97 3.23 -10.23
CA ARG A 939 6.81 3.60 -11.39
C ARG A 939 6.62 2.69 -12.63
N ALA A 940 6.72 3.28 -13.81
CA ALA A 940 6.82 2.55 -15.08
C ALA A 940 8.19 1.85 -15.29
N SER A 941 8.19 0.81 -16.12
CA SER A 941 9.39 0.12 -16.61
C SER A 941 10.29 1.10 -17.37
N GLY A 942 11.47 1.38 -16.82
CA GLY A 942 12.40 2.38 -17.36
C GLY A 942 13.22 3.12 -16.29
N GLY A 943 12.83 3.02 -15.02
CA GLY A 943 13.59 3.56 -13.89
C GLY A 943 13.40 5.07 -13.68
N ILE A 944 14.20 5.63 -12.77
CA ILE A 944 14.09 7.01 -12.28
C ILE A 944 14.67 8.00 -13.31
N ASN A 945 14.55 7.80 -14.63
CA ASN A 945 15.48 8.45 -15.57
C ASN A 945 15.13 9.88 -16.02
N TYR A 946 13.89 10.35 -15.90
CA TYR A 946 13.51 11.73 -16.27
C TYR A 946 12.14 12.12 -15.69
N VAL A 947 11.81 13.42 -15.78
CA VAL A 947 10.47 13.95 -15.48
C VAL A 947 9.57 13.73 -16.70
N GLU A 948 8.48 12.98 -16.52
CA GLU A 948 7.50 12.72 -17.58
C GLU A 948 6.70 14.00 -17.95
N PRO A 949 6.23 14.14 -19.21
CA PRO A 949 5.39 15.26 -19.60
C PRO A 949 4.01 15.16 -18.92
N TYR A 950 3.36 16.31 -18.74
CA TYR A 950 2.00 16.36 -18.21
C TYR A 950 1.01 15.84 -19.25
N GLY A 951 0.38 14.70 -18.96
CA GLY A 951 -0.43 13.92 -19.90
C GLY A 951 -1.49 13.08 -19.20
N THR A 952 -1.98 12.03 -19.85
CA THR A 952 -2.93 11.10 -19.21
C THR A 952 -2.23 10.33 -18.10
N SER A 953 -2.91 10.15 -16.96
CA SER A 953 -2.38 9.39 -15.82
C SER A 953 -2.54 7.88 -16.05
N ARG A 954 -1.69 7.04 -15.44
CA ARG A 954 -1.93 5.60 -15.31
C ARG A 954 -3.09 5.26 -14.37
N LEU A 955 -3.57 6.25 -13.60
CA LEU A 955 -4.77 6.20 -12.77
C LEU A 955 -6.02 6.77 -13.49
N ASP A 956 -5.95 6.98 -14.80
CA ASP A 956 -7.09 7.41 -15.62
C ASP A 956 -7.99 6.22 -15.99
N TYR A 957 -9.09 6.04 -15.27
CA TYR A 957 -10.15 5.05 -15.57
C TYR A 957 -11.45 5.77 -15.92
N PRO A 958 -11.69 6.10 -17.22
CA PRO A 958 -12.75 7.03 -17.58
C PRO A 958 -14.15 6.56 -17.24
N HIS A 959 -14.42 5.26 -17.36
CA HIS A 959 -15.67 4.65 -16.92
C HIS A 959 -15.39 3.57 -15.89
N VAL A 960 -16.06 3.68 -14.74
CA VAL A 960 -16.11 2.66 -13.68
C VAL A 960 -17.57 2.49 -13.25
N PHE A 961 -18.04 1.25 -13.25
CA PHE A 961 -19.34 0.85 -12.72
C PHE A 961 -19.15 -0.27 -11.70
N SER A 962 -19.81 -0.17 -10.55
CA SER A 962 -19.93 -1.25 -9.59
C SER A 962 -21.37 -1.39 -9.11
N PHE A 963 -21.84 -2.63 -9.04
CA PHE A 963 -23.12 -2.99 -8.45
C PHE A 963 -22.89 -4.05 -7.39
N GLU A 964 -23.45 -3.87 -6.21
CA GLU A 964 -23.44 -4.86 -5.15
C GLU A 964 -24.84 -5.07 -4.57
N THR A 965 -25.08 -6.27 -4.04
CA THR A 965 -26.36 -6.60 -3.41
C THR A 965 -26.20 -7.68 -2.34
N VAL A 966 -27.02 -7.58 -1.30
CA VAL A 966 -27.30 -8.64 -0.30
C VAL A 966 -28.81 -8.85 -0.32
N TYR A 967 -29.24 -10.06 -0.71
CA TYR A 967 -30.65 -10.38 -0.92
C TYR A 967 -31.02 -11.70 -0.25
N GLU A 968 -31.70 -11.62 0.90
CA GLU A 968 -32.38 -12.76 1.52
C GLU A 968 -33.54 -13.18 0.62
N LEU A 969 -33.51 -14.42 0.12
CA LEU A 969 -34.55 -14.90 -0.78
C LEU A 969 -35.91 -14.95 -0.04
N PRO A 970 -37.01 -14.53 -0.69
CA PRO A 970 -38.32 -14.34 -0.06
C PRO A 970 -39.07 -15.65 0.26
N TYR A 971 -38.39 -16.80 0.22
CA TYR A 971 -38.94 -18.13 0.44
C TYR A 971 -38.65 -18.65 1.86
N GLY A 972 -39.58 -19.41 2.43
CA GLY A 972 -39.42 -20.07 3.73
C GLY A 972 -40.49 -19.71 4.76
N ARG A 973 -40.47 -20.39 5.91
CA ARG A 973 -41.40 -20.11 7.01
C ARG A 973 -41.25 -18.67 7.50
N GLY A 974 -42.39 -17.99 7.66
CA GLY A 974 -42.42 -16.56 8.01
C GLY A 974 -41.84 -15.61 6.95
N ARG A 975 -41.62 -16.06 5.71
CA ARG A 975 -41.26 -15.22 4.56
C ARG A 975 -42.47 -14.99 3.64
N GLN A 976 -42.30 -14.18 2.61
CA GLN A 976 -43.36 -13.78 1.68
C GLN A 976 -43.94 -14.96 0.88
N PHE A 977 -43.11 -15.96 0.55
CA PHE A 977 -43.53 -17.17 -0.17
C PHE A 977 -43.29 -18.40 0.69
N GLY A 978 -44.34 -19.18 0.93
CA GLY A 978 -44.26 -20.38 1.76
C GLY A 978 -44.18 -20.11 3.27
N SER A 979 -44.86 -19.05 3.75
CA SER A 979 -44.96 -18.68 5.17
C SER A 979 -45.22 -19.86 6.12
N ASP A 980 -46.02 -20.82 5.69
CA ASP A 980 -46.57 -21.90 6.52
C ASP A 980 -46.04 -23.30 6.14
N ILE A 981 -45.04 -23.40 5.25
CA ILE A 981 -44.50 -24.69 4.79
C ILE A 981 -44.00 -25.56 5.95
N PRO A 982 -44.02 -26.90 5.83
CA PRO A 982 -43.45 -27.79 6.84
C PRO A 982 -41.97 -27.47 7.11
N LYS A 983 -41.53 -27.59 8.39
CA LYS A 983 -40.14 -27.30 8.79
C LYS A 983 -39.11 -28.11 7.99
N ALA A 984 -39.45 -29.33 7.57
CA ALA A 984 -38.61 -30.16 6.70
C ALA A 984 -38.39 -29.53 5.31
N LEU A 985 -39.41 -28.90 4.72
CA LEU A 985 -39.30 -28.20 3.45
C LEU A 985 -38.58 -26.85 3.61
N ASP A 986 -38.80 -26.16 4.73
CA ASP A 986 -38.10 -24.92 5.07
C ASP A 986 -36.57 -25.09 5.17
N TYR A 987 -36.10 -26.22 5.70
CA TYR A 987 -34.67 -26.53 5.68
C TYR A 987 -34.08 -26.61 4.26
N VAL A 988 -34.88 -26.95 3.25
CA VAL A 988 -34.46 -26.99 1.83
C VAL A 988 -34.62 -25.63 1.14
N ILE A 989 -35.80 -25.01 1.19
CA ILE A 989 -36.14 -23.83 0.37
C ILE A 989 -36.05 -22.48 1.11
N GLY A 990 -36.06 -22.48 2.44
CA GLY A 990 -35.99 -21.26 3.25
C GLY A 990 -34.57 -20.81 3.56
N GLY A 991 -34.39 -19.55 3.97
CA GLY A 991 -33.12 -19.07 4.57
C GLY A 991 -31.91 -19.00 3.63
N TRP A 992 -32.14 -18.96 2.32
CA TRP A 992 -31.09 -18.68 1.33
C TRP A 992 -30.83 -17.16 1.22
N THR A 993 -29.57 -16.78 1.06
CA THR A 993 -29.16 -15.39 0.76
C THR A 993 -28.26 -15.36 -0.47
N LEU A 994 -28.53 -14.43 -1.37
CA LEU A 994 -27.75 -14.14 -2.57
C LEU A 994 -26.94 -12.86 -2.35
N ASN A 995 -25.62 -12.96 -2.45
CA ASN A 995 -24.68 -11.86 -2.29
C ASN A 995 -23.93 -11.67 -3.60
N SER A 996 -23.70 -10.44 -4.07
CA SER A 996 -22.96 -10.24 -5.32
C SER A 996 -22.19 -8.93 -5.36
N ILE A 997 -21.06 -8.94 -6.07
CA ILE A 997 -20.34 -7.76 -6.52
C ILE A 997 -20.10 -7.93 -8.03
N PHE A 998 -20.65 -7.04 -8.84
CA PHE A 998 -20.30 -6.87 -10.24
C PHE A 998 -19.51 -5.57 -10.41
N ARG A 999 -18.41 -5.60 -11.15
CA ARG A 999 -17.60 -4.41 -11.41
C ARG A 999 -17.07 -4.42 -12.85
N ALA A 1000 -17.38 -3.36 -13.58
CA ALA A 1000 -16.88 -3.09 -14.92
C ALA A 1000 -16.04 -1.82 -14.90
N GLN A 1001 -14.88 -1.82 -15.56
CA GLN A 1001 -14.05 -0.62 -15.69
C GLN A 1001 -13.33 -0.57 -17.04
N SER A 1002 -12.99 0.65 -17.45
CA SER A 1002 -12.10 0.91 -18.58
C SER A 1002 -10.74 0.22 -18.40
N GLY A 1003 -10.09 -0.15 -19.50
CA GLY A 1003 -8.78 -0.78 -19.46
C GLY A 1003 -7.66 0.13 -18.99
N ASN A 1004 -6.59 -0.48 -18.48
CA ASN A 1004 -5.43 0.19 -17.89
C ASN A 1004 -4.73 1.08 -18.93
N PRO A 1005 -4.43 2.35 -18.62
CA PRO A 1005 -3.60 3.20 -19.47
C PRO A 1005 -2.15 2.69 -19.58
N PHE A 1006 -1.54 2.80 -20.77
CA PHE A 1006 -0.14 2.45 -21.00
C PHE A 1006 0.52 3.26 -22.12
N ASP A 1007 1.86 3.18 -22.18
CA ASP A 1007 2.70 3.74 -23.24
C ASP A 1007 3.29 2.65 -24.14
N VAL A 1008 3.54 2.98 -25.41
CA VAL A 1008 4.49 2.25 -26.28
C VAL A 1008 5.83 2.95 -26.24
N ARG A 1009 6.91 2.17 -26.06
CA ARG A 1009 8.27 2.70 -25.95
C ARG A 1009 9.27 1.95 -26.83
N ASN A 1010 10.32 2.64 -27.25
CA ASN A 1010 11.53 2.07 -27.85
C ASN A 1010 12.73 2.55 -27.03
N ASN A 1011 13.57 1.64 -26.52
CA ASN A 1011 14.73 1.98 -25.68
C ASN A 1011 14.36 2.94 -24.53
N ASN A 1012 13.25 2.64 -23.82
CA ASN A 1012 12.66 3.45 -22.75
C ASN A 1012 12.21 4.88 -23.16
N ARG A 1013 12.00 5.17 -24.44
CA ARG A 1013 11.48 6.46 -24.96
C ARG A 1013 10.09 6.31 -25.56
N LEU A 1014 9.23 7.32 -25.37
CA LEU A 1014 7.97 7.43 -26.11
C LEU A 1014 8.23 7.51 -27.62
N VAL A 1015 7.44 6.76 -28.38
CA VAL A 1015 7.53 6.66 -29.85
C VAL A 1015 6.63 7.69 -30.54
N ASN A 1016 6.76 7.83 -31.86
CA ASN A 1016 5.77 8.57 -32.65
C ASN A 1016 4.55 7.69 -32.91
N LEU A 1017 3.35 8.26 -32.76
CA LEU A 1017 2.11 7.68 -33.27
C LEU A 1017 1.82 8.29 -34.65
N THR A 1018 1.57 7.43 -35.63
CA THR A 1018 1.47 7.79 -37.07
C THR A 1018 0.23 7.21 -37.78
N GLY A 1019 -0.58 6.41 -37.07
CA GLY A 1019 -1.81 5.80 -37.58
C GLY A 1019 -2.64 5.25 -36.42
N ASP A 1020 -3.66 4.40 -36.72
CA ASP A 1020 -4.45 3.74 -35.67
C ASP A 1020 -3.56 2.76 -34.87
N PRO A 1021 -3.38 2.98 -33.55
CA PRO A 1021 -2.56 2.11 -32.71
C PRO A 1021 -3.14 0.70 -32.52
N TYR A 1022 -4.42 0.47 -32.81
CA TYR A 1022 -5.10 -0.81 -32.62
C TYR A 1022 -5.29 -1.57 -33.93
N THR A 1023 -5.39 -2.89 -33.85
CA THR A 1023 -5.64 -3.76 -35.03
C THR A 1023 -7.11 -4.05 -35.28
N GLY A 1024 -8.01 -3.75 -34.32
CA GLY A 1024 -9.39 -4.22 -34.31
C GLY A 1024 -9.55 -5.74 -34.13
N ASN A 1025 -8.47 -6.50 -33.91
CA ASN A 1025 -8.49 -7.96 -33.83
C ASN A 1025 -9.21 -8.43 -32.55
N SER A 1026 -10.34 -9.13 -32.70
CA SER A 1026 -11.15 -9.68 -31.60
C SER A 1026 -10.39 -10.68 -30.72
N ASN A 1027 -9.34 -11.30 -31.23
CA ASN A 1027 -8.50 -12.26 -30.50
C ASN A 1027 -7.28 -11.59 -29.83
N HIS A 1028 -7.19 -10.25 -29.86
CA HIS A 1028 -6.15 -9.42 -29.23
C HIS A 1028 -4.70 -9.84 -29.54
N THR A 1029 -4.46 -10.51 -30.67
CA THR A 1029 -3.16 -11.11 -31.00
C THR A 1029 -2.81 -10.90 -32.49
N PRO A 1030 -2.07 -9.84 -32.85
CA PRO A 1030 -1.70 -8.70 -32.01
C PRO A 1030 -2.88 -7.74 -31.78
N TYR A 1031 -2.91 -7.13 -30.61
CA TYR A 1031 -3.84 -6.06 -30.20
C TYR A 1031 -3.38 -4.69 -30.70
N LEU A 1032 -2.06 -4.43 -30.69
CA LEU A 1032 -1.48 -3.20 -31.22
C LEU A 1032 -0.98 -3.37 -32.66
N ASN A 1033 -1.22 -2.36 -33.48
CA ASN A 1033 -0.72 -2.25 -34.84
C ASN A 1033 0.72 -1.72 -34.82
N ARG A 1034 1.71 -2.59 -35.06
CA ARG A 1034 3.13 -2.21 -35.11
C ARG A 1034 3.43 -1.07 -36.11
N SER A 1035 2.72 -1.01 -37.23
CA SER A 1035 2.96 0.00 -38.27
C SER A 1035 2.56 1.42 -37.86
N ALA A 1036 1.70 1.58 -36.86
CA ALA A 1036 1.31 2.90 -36.34
C ALA A 1036 2.41 3.56 -35.48
N PHE A 1037 3.44 2.80 -35.07
CA PHE A 1037 4.49 3.26 -34.16
C PHE A 1037 5.84 3.36 -34.86
N THR A 1038 6.41 4.56 -34.92
CA THR A 1038 7.76 4.77 -35.46
C THR A 1038 8.77 5.16 -34.37
N PRO A 1039 9.98 4.55 -34.35
CA PRO A 1039 11.03 4.92 -33.40
C PRO A 1039 11.41 6.40 -33.51
N VAL A 1040 11.79 6.98 -32.39
CA VAL A 1040 12.22 8.38 -32.30
C VAL A 1040 13.73 8.41 -32.10
N SER A 1041 14.45 8.89 -33.12
CA SER A 1041 15.89 9.12 -33.05
C SER A 1041 16.23 10.18 -32.01
N THR A 1042 15.42 11.23 -31.92
CA THR A 1042 15.72 12.48 -31.21
C THR A 1042 14.50 13.03 -30.45
N GLY A 1043 14.65 13.37 -29.16
CA GLY A 1043 13.55 13.94 -28.35
C GLY A 1043 12.49 12.94 -27.86
N LEU A 1044 11.32 13.45 -27.48
CA LEU A 1044 10.11 12.67 -27.17
C LEU A 1044 9.26 12.53 -28.43
N GLY A 1045 8.63 11.37 -28.62
CA GLY A 1045 7.73 11.14 -29.75
C GLY A 1045 6.35 11.81 -29.62
N THR A 1046 5.59 11.78 -30.71
CA THR A 1046 4.22 12.32 -30.79
C THR A 1046 3.17 11.53 -30.00
N LEU A 1047 3.49 10.33 -29.49
CA LEU A 1047 2.58 9.58 -28.64
C LEU A 1047 2.40 10.30 -27.29
N GLU A 1048 1.19 10.79 -27.01
CA GLU A 1048 0.84 11.34 -25.70
C GLU A 1048 1.00 10.28 -24.60
N ARG A 1049 1.59 10.66 -23.46
CA ARG A 1049 1.75 9.78 -22.30
C ARG A 1049 0.41 9.20 -21.83
N ASN A 1050 0.41 7.87 -21.69
CA ASN A 1050 -0.69 6.97 -21.36
C ASN A 1050 -1.97 7.18 -22.17
N SER A 1051 -1.83 7.55 -23.44
CA SER A 1051 -2.97 7.71 -24.37
C SER A 1051 -3.61 6.38 -24.79
N LEU A 1052 -2.85 5.28 -24.74
CA LEU A 1052 -3.32 3.94 -25.09
C LEU A 1052 -3.89 3.22 -23.87
N ARG A 1053 -4.78 2.27 -24.13
CA ARG A 1053 -5.50 1.46 -23.12
C ARG A 1053 -5.50 -0.01 -23.45
N SER A 1054 -5.47 -0.85 -22.40
CA SER A 1054 -5.74 -2.29 -22.53
C SER A 1054 -7.24 -2.54 -22.81
N PRO A 1055 -7.65 -3.80 -23.08
CA PRO A 1055 -9.07 -4.16 -23.02
C PRO A 1055 -9.68 -3.83 -21.65
N ALA A 1056 -10.98 -3.54 -21.64
CA ALA A 1056 -11.77 -3.30 -20.43
C ALA A 1056 -11.91 -4.59 -19.59
N THR A 1057 -12.11 -4.43 -18.29
CA THR A 1057 -12.25 -5.57 -17.34
C THR A 1057 -13.66 -5.62 -16.76
N TYR A 1058 -14.22 -6.83 -16.71
CA TYR A 1058 -15.58 -7.14 -16.26
C TYR A 1058 -15.55 -8.31 -15.28
N GLN A 1059 -15.63 -8.03 -13.98
CA GLN A 1059 -15.59 -9.03 -12.92
C GLN A 1059 -16.98 -9.19 -12.28
N TRP A 1060 -17.46 -10.43 -12.19
CA TRP A 1060 -18.67 -10.77 -11.46
C TRP A 1060 -18.36 -11.80 -10.37
N ASN A 1061 -18.48 -11.38 -9.12
CA ASN A 1061 -18.35 -12.23 -7.94
C ASN A 1061 -19.74 -12.53 -7.38
N LEU A 1062 -19.99 -13.79 -7.03
CA LEU A 1062 -21.26 -14.26 -6.50
C LEU A 1062 -21.02 -15.06 -5.21
N GLY A 1063 -21.76 -14.76 -4.16
CA GLY A 1063 -21.89 -15.56 -2.95
C GLY A 1063 -23.32 -16.09 -2.84
N ILE A 1064 -23.46 -17.35 -2.44
CA ILE A 1064 -24.74 -17.93 -2.04
C ILE A 1064 -24.53 -18.54 -0.66
N SER A 1065 -25.36 -18.15 0.30
CA SER A 1065 -25.35 -18.71 1.65
C SER A 1065 -26.72 -19.29 2.03
N LYS A 1066 -26.70 -20.25 2.94
CA LYS A 1066 -27.87 -20.95 3.47
C LYS A 1066 -27.78 -20.99 4.99
N ASP A 1067 -28.71 -20.31 5.64
CA ASP A 1067 -28.85 -20.32 7.09
C ASP A 1067 -29.70 -21.54 7.54
N PHE A 1068 -29.22 -22.19 8.59
CA PHE A 1068 -29.87 -23.27 9.34
C PHE A 1068 -30.01 -22.82 10.80
N LYS A 1069 -31.24 -22.51 11.20
CA LYS A 1069 -31.57 -22.18 12.60
C LYS A 1069 -31.71 -23.48 13.39
N ILE A 1070 -30.78 -23.77 14.28
CA ILE A 1070 -30.74 -25.01 15.06
C ILE A 1070 -31.55 -24.84 16.35
N ALA A 1071 -31.29 -23.73 17.04
CA ALA A 1071 -32.00 -23.29 18.24
C ALA A 1071 -32.27 -21.77 18.13
N GLU A 1072 -32.92 -21.18 19.13
CA GLU A 1072 -33.25 -19.74 19.13
C GLU A 1072 -32.03 -18.82 19.03
N LEU A 1073 -30.90 -19.25 19.61
CA LEU A 1073 -29.63 -18.50 19.61
C LEU A 1073 -28.62 -19.01 18.58
N PHE A 1074 -28.67 -20.30 18.19
CA PHE A 1074 -27.63 -20.93 17.38
C PHE A 1074 -28.00 -21.05 15.89
N LYS A 1075 -27.15 -20.47 15.03
CA LYS A 1075 -27.29 -20.50 13.57
C LYS A 1075 -26.03 -21.09 12.93
N ILE A 1076 -26.19 -22.09 12.06
CA ILE A 1076 -25.13 -22.49 11.13
C ILE A 1076 -25.44 -21.91 9.76
N GLN A 1077 -24.45 -21.29 9.13
CA GLN A 1077 -24.49 -20.85 7.74
C GLN A 1077 -23.50 -21.67 6.92
N PHE A 1078 -23.99 -22.34 5.87
CA PHE A 1078 -23.15 -22.85 4.79
C PHE A 1078 -23.07 -21.79 3.69
N ARG A 1079 -21.92 -21.61 3.06
CA ARG A 1079 -21.70 -20.60 2.03
C ARG A 1079 -20.80 -21.10 0.92
N THR A 1080 -21.08 -20.66 -0.30
CA THR A 1080 -20.22 -20.84 -1.48
C THR A 1080 -20.00 -19.49 -2.13
N GLU A 1081 -18.76 -19.18 -2.51
CA GLU A 1081 -18.42 -17.96 -3.24
C GLU A 1081 -17.67 -18.31 -4.52
N ALA A 1082 -18.05 -17.68 -5.62
CA ALA A 1082 -17.40 -17.76 -6.92
C ALA A 1082 -16.94 -16.36 -7.35
N PHE A 1083 -15.63 -16.16 -7.44
CA PHE A 1083 -15.02 -14.96 -8.00
C PHE A 1083 -14.88 -15.12 -9.52
N ASN A 1084 -15.19 -14.07 -10.28
CA ASN A 1084 -15.35 -14.15 -11.75
C ASN A 1084 -16.16 -15.39 -12.19
N ILE A 1085 -17.41 -15.50 -11.76
CA ILE A 1085 -18.26 -16.69 -11.98
C ILE A 1085 -18.41 -17.08 -13.46
N LEU A 1086 -18.43 -16.09 -14.36
CA LEU A 1086 -18.48 -16.32 -15.82
C LEU A 1086 -17.14 -16.80 -16.42
N ASN A 1087 -16.04 -16.75 -15.66
CA ASN A 1087 -14.68 -17.01 -16.12
C ASN A 1087 -14.25 -16.13 -17.32
N ASN A 1088 -14.75 -14.89 -17.37
CA ASN A 1088 -14.40 -13.92 -18.40
C ASN A 1088 -12.89 -13.61 -18.35
N ILE A 1089 -12.18 -13.71 -19.47
CA ILE A 1089 -10.73 -13.43 -19.52
C ILE A 1089 -10.50 -11.93 -19.30
N GLN A 1090 -9.84 -11.57 -18.20
CA GLN A 1090 -9.42 -10.20 -17.92
C GLN A 1090 -8.04 -9.99 -18.55
N TRP A 1091 -8.00 -9.52 -19.78
CA TRP A 1091 -6.76 -9.32 -20.53
C TRP A 1091 -5.80 -8.36 -19.82
N GLY A 1092 -4.51 -8.69 -19.81
CA GLY A 1092 -3.45 -7.80 -19.33
C GLY A 1092 -3.13 -6.68 -20.32
N THR A 1093 -2.07 -5.93 -20.04
CA THR A 1093 -1.49 -5.02 -21.03
C THR A 1093 -0.80 -5.80 -22.15
N PRO A 1094 -0.84 -5.33 -23.41
CA PRO A 1094 -0.05 -5.91 -24.48
C PRO A 1094 1.45 -5.72 -24.22
N ASN A 1095 2.29 -6.44 -24.96
CA ASN A 1095 3.71 -6.12 -25.04
C ASN A 1095 3.90 -4.76 -25.75
N THR A 1096 4.46 -3.77 -25.05
CA THR A 1096 4.62 -2.40 -25.53
C THR A 1096 6.04 -2.02 -25.93
N ASP A 1097 7.00 -2.95 -25.85
CA ASP A 1097 8.39 -2.72 -26.30
C ASP A 1097 8.48 -2.87 -27.82
N LEU A 1098 8.67 -1.75 -28.52
CA LEU A 1098 8.77 -1.72 -29.98
C LEU A 1098 10.01 -2.48 -30.49
N ASN A 1099 11.03 -2.73 -29.66
CA ASN A 1099 12.19 -3.55 -30.05
C ASN A 1099 11.91 -5.06 -30.03
N ASN A 1100 10.79 -5.50 -29.44
CA ASN A 1100 10.50 -6.92 -29.31
C ASN A 1100 9.98 -7.52 -30.62
N SER A 1101 10.87 -8.22 -31.32
CA SER A 1101 10.60 -8.98 -32.55
C SER A 1101 10.36 -10.48 -32.32
N SER A 1102 10.06 -10.91 -31.10
CA SER A 1102 9.78 -12.32 -30.80
C SER A 1102 8.59 -12.84 -31.60
N THR A 1103 8.71 -14.03 -32.19
CA THR A 1103 7.58 -14.72 -32.84
C THR A 1103 6.54 -15.22 -31.82
N PHE A 1104 6.94 -15.41 -30.55
CA PHE A 1104 6.05 -15.90 -29.50
C PHE A 1104 5.44 -14.77 -28.68
N ASN A 1105 6.25 -13.84 -28.16
CA ASN A 1105 5.82 -12.71 -27.34
C ASN A 1105 6.13 -11.37 -28.01
N GLY A 1106 5.86 -11.26 -29.31
CA GLY A 1106 6.18 -10.06 -30.09
C GLY A 1106 5.38 -8.83 -29.68
N PHE A 1107 5.86 -7.66 -30.10
CA PHE A 1107 5.19 -6.38 -29.93
C PHE A 1107 3.68 -6.46 -30.22
N GLY A 1108 2.88 -5.86 -29.34
CA GLY A 1108 1.44 -5.73 -29.48
C GLY A 1108 0.62 -6.96 -29.12
N THR A 1109 1.23 -8.10 -28.78
CA THR A 1109 0.50 -9.31 -28.35
C THR A 1109 0.14 -9.24 -26.85
N ILE A 1110 -1.02 -9.78 -26.45
CA ILE A 1110 -1.37 -9.97 -25.04
C ILE A 1110 -1.11 -11.43 -24.66
N ARG A 1111 -0.15 -11.67 -23.76
CA ARG A 1111 0.30 -13.00 -23.30
C ARG A 1111 0.01 -13.28 -21.82
N GLY A 1112 -0.73 -12.41 -21.15
CA GLY A 1112 -1.09 -12.54 -19.74
C GLY A 1112 -2.46 -11.96 -19.42
N THR A 1113 -3.04 -12.39 -18.31
CA THR A 1113 -4.25 -11.80 -17.73
C THR A 1113 -3.89 -10.82 -16.61
N ALA A 1114 -4.83 -9.98 -16.18
CA ALA A 1114 -4.73 -9.33 -14.89
C ALA A 1114 -4.59 -10.39 -13.76
N PRO A 1115 -3.83 -10.11 -12.67
CA PRO A 1115 -3.60 -11.09 -11.60
C PRO A 1115 -4.88 -11.57 -10.90
N TYR A 1116 -4.92 -12.86 -10.53
CA TYR A 1116 -6.01 -13.49 -9.76
C TYR A 1116 -7.42 -13.40 -10.39
N THR A 1117 -7.51 -13.25 -11.71
CA THR A 1117 -8.78 -13.00 -12.41
C THR A 1117 -9.46 -14.21 -13.07
N ASN A 1118 -8.86 -15.40 -13.05
CA ASN A 1118 -9.57 -16.63 -13.42
C ASN A 1118 -10.76 -16.88 -12.46
N ARG A 1119 -11.72 -17.71 -12.86
CA ARG A 1119 -12.78 -18.13 -11.93
C ARG A 1119 -12.18 -18.88 -10.74
N GLN A 1120 -12.57 -18.49 -9.54
CA GLN A 1120 -12.08 -19.09 -8.30
C GLN A 1120 -13.27 -19.38 -7.38
N ILE A 1121 -13.27 -20.51 -6.68
CA ILE A 1121 -14.44 -20.92 -5.86
C ILE A 1121 -13.99 -21.35 -4.46
N GLN A 1122 -14.61 -20.78 -3.43
CA GLN A 1122 -14.38 -21.16 -2.04
C GLN A 1122 -15.67 -21.55 -1.31
N PHE A 1123 -15.56 -22.50 -0.39
CA PHE A 1123 -16.64 -22.90 0.51
C PHE A 1123 -16.38 -22.34 1.91
N GLY A 1124 -17.44 -21.91 2.58
CA GLY A 1124 -17.42 -21.39 3.94
C GLY A 1124 -18.43 -22.13 4.82
N LEU A 1125 -18.04 -22.41 6.07
CA LEU A 1125 -18.94 -22.83 7.13
C LEU A 1125 -18.79 -21.85 8.30
N ARG A 1126 -19.91 -21.36 8.83
CA ARG A 1126 -19.96 -20.38 9.92
C ARG A 1126 -21.00 -20.80 10.95
N LEU A 1127 -20.63 -20.72 12.23
CA LEU A 1127 -21.52 -20.82 13.38
C LEU A 1127 -21.67 -19.40 13.97
N GLU A 1128 -22.89 -19.02 14.34
CA GLU A 1128 -23.20 -17.82 15.12
C GLU A 1128 -24.02 -18.20 16.36
N PHE A 1129 -23.79 -17.48 17.46
CA PHE A 1129 -24.43 -17.67 18.77
C PHE A 1129 -24.52 -16.34 19.55
#